data_AF-V5RJC1-F1
#
_entry.id   AF-V5RJC1-F1
#
_cell.length_a   1.000
_cell.length_b   1.000
_cell.length_c   1.000
_cell.angle_alpha   90.00
_cell.angle_beta   90.00
_cell.angle_gamma   90.00
#
_symmetry.space_group_name_H-M   'P 1'
#
loop_
_entity.id
_entity.type
_entity.pdbx_description
1 polymer ?
#
loop_
_entity_poly.entity_id
_entity_poly.type
_entity_poly.pdbx_seq_one_letter_code
_entity_poly.pdbx_strand_id
1 'polypeptide(L)'
;MKKLLLFISMMTFSSSAAVTPCIYVANTTDNNFKNENITPDSEKEDEKSKELEESNQGYQKIQDLKLYTDIGLISDFSEEEILTSFKKANPGVKEKVYLNSMTLNSGKITIKNYSGFINIKFRCSSLKKIINVSSIGSVENIKSETIFNKLIKMNKNLRNVDINQDLSLELSNIYEGVLSAKGYSDKVNIDFKPTSLDGVILERTLESSIGSLDDNVIISKVIEKNEILKNYKNQVMLNQDSKTLNNVSLYLKDITFEKGSKSVINYSIDDIAAIIPVTNIGEVDKVDESTILSKLKEKNPLLDKYLQEKNKSLVLEKEIELDNSTFHISDFALKGKINVVYKCNKLSGILKTTDIGGIDDYDDSNAKDKILANLKQANPLLKYMKSDFDINISNIVKDKFTKLDSKINTRFDLRIKNMTGNEKMNFKIIRKDIKNMIPRDNLNKVFWRNRQDIINKIKDVNGKNFDENNLNIGNPTYSEIKLSALDNSLKYFGEVIVKFVTIFYKEDNYNFSDFKNTTPQGTSSKTKSRISSSPTIGSSHRNDDDGDQTFIGEYEFPLTLNDVKSLAKKTSLKFKYSIQTEKINSSKQIDTNQYKQARNEVLSVPLNDINGNKKEYKMQEFNPIKIPYRKRAWYGVCTSNYDSLNLKTTFKVNFWKENGSDNNEKIKFQVLVSNQLDDFTTCDDIDISYKITIESIDMS
;
A
#
# COMPACT_ATOMS: atom_id res chain seq x y z
N MET A 1 -22.89 -27.35 21.35
CA MET A 1 -23.16 -28.11 22.59
C MET A 1 -24.34 -29.07 22.41
N LYS A 2 -24.11 -30.26 21.82
CA LYS A 2 -25.05 -31.41 21.79
C LYS A 2 -24.29 -32.76 21.70
N LYS A 3 -23.10 -32.84 22.29
CA LYS A 3 -22.30 -34.07 22.42
C LYS A 3 -21.66 -34.25 23.81
N LEU A 4 -22.31 -33.69 24.85
CA LEU A 4 -21.95 -33.90 26.25
C LEU A 4 -23.01 -34.74 27.01
N LEU A 5 -24.10 -35.12 26.35
CA LEU A 5 -25.28 -35.76 26.96
C LEU A 5 -25.32 -37.29 26.82
N LEU A 6 -24.28 -37.91 26.26
CA LEU A 6 -24.17 -39.38 26.09
C LEU A 6 -23.14 -40.04 27.01
N PHE A 7 -22.44 -39.27 27.85
CA PHE A 7 -21.45 -39.79 28.81
C PHE A 7 -21.94 -39.82 30.26
N ILE A 8 -23.15 -39.28 30.54
CA ILE A 8 -23.68 -39.16 31.92
C ILE A 8 -24.69 -40.29 32.25
N SER A 9 -25.16 -41.07 31.27
CA SER A 9 -26.13 -42.15 31.52
C SER A 9 -25.52 -43.51 31.87
N MET A 10 -24.19 -43.60 32.11
CA MET A 10 -23.52 -44.86 32.44
C MET A 10 -22.83 -44.87 33.82
N MET A 11 -23.01 -43.82 34.64
CA MET A 11 -22.35 -43.71 35.96
C MET A 11 -23.30 -43.60 37.16
N THR A 12 -24.60 -43.88 37.00
CA THR A 12 -25.57 -43.80 38.10
C THR A 12 -26.47 -45.02 38.14
N PHE A 13 -25.91 -46.18 38.49
CA PHE A 13 -26.65 -47.29 39.10
C PHE A 13 -25.67 -48.22 39.79
N SER A 14 -25.34 -47.92 41.05
CA SER A 14 -25.14 -48.90 42.15
C SER A 14 -24.34 -48.28 43.29
N SER A 15 -24.98 -47.44 44.11
CA SER A 15 -24.45 -47.04 45.41
C SER A 15 -25.60 -46.70 46.36
N SER A 16 -26.29 -47.73 46.84
CA SER A 16 -27.13 -47.64 48.05
C SER A 16 -27.55 -49.03 48.56
N ALA A 17 -26.58 -49.76 49.12
CA ALA A 17 -26.82 -50.75 50.18
C ALA A 17 -25.53 -50.98 50.99
N ALA A 18 -25.09 -49.94 51.70
CA ALA A 18 -24.47 -50.14 53.01
C ALA A 18 -25.63 -50.52 53.95
N VAL A 19 -25.59 -51.56 54.80
CA VAL A 19 -24.72 -51.74 55.95
C VAL A 19 -24.91 -53.21 56.42
N THR A 20 -23.84 -54.03 56.31
CA THR A 20 -23.38 -55.02 57.34
C THR A 20 -24.13 -56.37 57.47
N PRO A 21 -23.48 -57.53 57.79
CA PRO A 21 -22.06 -57.78 58.15
C PRO A 21 -21.33 -58.99 57.49
N CYS A 22 -20.01 -58.86 57.33
CA CYS A 22 -18.96 -59.77 57.83
C CYS A 22 -18.79 -61.24 57.36
N ILE A 23 -19.55 -61.81 56.41
CA ILE A 23 -19.35 -63.25 56.08
C ILE A 23 -18.46 -63.51 54.85
N TYR A 24 -18.25 -62.57 53.93
CA TYR A 24 -17.46 -62.85 52.72
C TYR A 24 -15.96 -62.45 52.79
N VAL A 25 -15.57 -61.64 53.78
CA VAL A 25 -14.15 -61.33 54.05
C VAL A 25 -13.40 -62.53 54.66
N ALA A 26 -14.11 -63.60 55.03
CA ALA A 26 -13.51 -64.86 55.47
C ALA A 26 -13.13 -65.84 54.34
N ASN A 27 -13.60 -65.66 53.10
CA ASN A 27 -13.42 -66.65 52.01
C ASN A 27 -12.57 -66.20 50.81
N THR A 28 -11.98 -65.00 50.82
CA THR A 28 -11.12 -64.52 49.70
C THR A 28 -9.70 -64.18 50.07
N THR A 29 -9.23 -64.59 51.26
CA THR A 29 -7.80 -64.61 51.59
C THR A 29 -7.08 -65.87 51.07
N ASP A 30 -7.79 -66.73 50.33
CA ASP A 30 -7.32 -68.05 49.88
C ASP A 30 -6.85 -68.10 48.41
N ASN A 31 -6.79 -66.96 47.72
CA ASN A 31 -6.45 -66.90 46.29
C ASN A 31 -5.10 -66.23 45.95
N ASN A 32 -4.26 -65.90 46.94
CA ASN A 32 -2.88 -65.45 46.68
C ASN A 32 -1.81 -66.55 46.81
N PHE A 33 -2.21 -67.83 46.85
CA PHE A 33 -1.30 -68.99 46.80
C PHE A 33 -1.49 -69.90 45.58
N LYS A 34 -2.13 -69.42 44.51
CA LYS A 34 -2.11 -70.10 43.21
C LYS A 34 -1.25 -69.32 42.23
N ASN A 35 0.04 -69.64 42.19
CA ASN A 35 0.86 -69.41 41.02
C ASN A 35 0.71 -70.61 40.08
N GLU A 36 0.03 -70.39 38.96
CA GLU A 36 0.02 -71.28 37.81
C GLU A 36 1.37 -71.19 37.08
N ASN A 37 2.07 -72.32 37.01
CA ASN A 37 2.58 -72.91 35.76
C ASN A 37 3.35 -74.19 36.10
N ILE A 38 2.62 -75.31 36.21
CA ILE A 38 3.18 -76.64 35.95
C ILE A 38 2.22 -77.31 34.98
N THR A 39 2.61 -77.33 33.71
CA THR A 39 2.08 -78.26 32.71
C THR A 39 2.36 -79.68 33.21
N PRO A 40 1.38 -80.59 33.24
CA PRO A 40 1.57 -81.92 33.82
C PRO A 40 2.34 -82.79 32.85
N ASP A 41 3.59 -83.10 33.15
CA ASP A 41 4.17 -84.35 32.68
C ASP A 41 5.28 -84.86 33.62
N SER A 42 5.18 -86.15 33.90
CA SER A 42 6.05 -87.02 34.71
C SER A 42 5.95 -86.92 36.25
N GLU A 43 5.54 -88.06 36.80
CA GLU A 43 5.51 -88.47 38.20
C GLU A 43 6.76 -88.06 38.98
N LYS A 44 6.58 -87.15 39.95
CA LYS A 44 7.28 -87.08 41.24
C LYS A 44 6.52 -86.07 42.10
N GLU A 45 5.74 -86.55 43.06
CA GLU A 45 5.22 -85.72 44.14
C GLU A 45 6.40 -85.07 44.86
N ASP A 46 6.60 -83.76 44.67
CA ASP A 46 7.59 -82.97 45.40
C ASP A 46 7.24 -82.97 46.90
N GLU A 47 8.21 -83.35 47.76
CA GLU A 47 8.10 -83.32 49.23
C GLU A 47 7.62 -81.97 49.80
N LYS A 48 7.73 -80.88 49.03
CA LYS A 48 7.29 -79.52 49.40
C LYS A 48 5.77 -79.35 49.54
N SER A 49 4.95 -80.12 48.82
CA SER A 49 3.48 -79.98 48.91
C SER A 49 2.92 -80.54 50.22
N LYS A 50 3.55 -81.57 50.81
CA LYS A 50 3.20 -82.10 52.14
C LYS A 50 3.65 -81.19 53.29
N GLU A 51 4.74 -80.44 53.14
CA GLU A 51 5.24 -79.52 54.19
C GLU A 51 4.33 -78.29 54.41
N LEU A 52 3.67 -77.80 53.35
CA LEU A 52 2.74 -76.67 53.41
C LEU A 52 1.43 -77.00 54.12
N GLU A 53 0.91 -78.22 53.96
CA GLU A 53 -0.30 -78.68 54.67
C GLU A 53 -0.08 -78.83 56.18
N GLU A 54 1.15 -79.14 56.62
CA GLU A 54 1.51 -79.26 58.04
C GLU A 54 1.89 -77.93 58.73
N SER A 55 2.10 -76.86 57.96
CA SER A 55 2.75 -75.63 58.47
C SER A 55 1.90 -74.80 59.43
N ASN A 56 0.58 -75.02 59.51
CA ASN A 56 -0.32 -74.17 60.31
C ASN A 56 -1.45 -74.93 61.06
N GLN A 57 -1.31 -76.24 61.28
CA GLN A 57 -2.35 -77.10 61.88
C GLN A 57 -2.21 -77.28 63.41
N GLY A 58 -1.87 -76.21 64.13
CA GLY A 58 -1.70 -76.27 65.58
C GLY A 58 -2.95 -76.03 66.41
N TYR A 59 -3.04 -76.66 67.58
CA TYR A 59 -4.10 -76.41 68.56
C TYR A 59 -3.72 -75.32 69.60
N GLN A 60 -2.45 -74.89 69.62
CA GLN A 60 -1.92 -73.87 70.51
C GLN A 60 -1.52 -72.62 69.72
N LYS A 61 -1.69 -71.43 70.30
CA LYS A 61 -1.32 -70.17 69.62
C LYS A 61 0.19 -69.95 69.70
N ILE A 62 0.81 -69.61 68.58
CA ILE A 62 2.27 -69.37 68.52
C ILE A 62 2.71 -68.24 69.46
N GLN A 63 1.81 -67.31 69.81
CA GLN A 63 2.08 -66.21 70.76
C GLN A 63 2.32 -66.69 72.20
N ASP A 64 1.83 -67.88 72.57
CA ASP A 64 1.99 -68.43 73.92
C ASP A 64 3.43 -68.87 74.20
N LEU A 65 4.22 -69.09 73.15
CA LEU A 65 5.62 -69.53 73.23
C LEU A 65 6.62 -68.44 73.65
N LYS A 66 6.19 -67.17 73.80
CA LYS A 66 7.04 -66.01 74.18
C LYS A 66 8.40 -65.97 73.47
N LEU A 67 8.38 -66.15 72.15
CA LEU A 67 9.56 -66.30 71.32
C LEU A 67 10.30 -64.97 71.10
N TYR A 68 11.62 -65.03 71.07
CA TYR A 68 12.49 -63.96 70.57
C TYR A 68 12.28 -63.78 69.08
N THR A 69 11.84 -62.57 68.71
CA THR A 69 11.58 -62.18 67.32
C THR A 69 12.82 -61.63 66.64
N ASP A 70 13.75 -61.00 67.37
CA ASP A 70 15.05 -60.59 66.84
C ASP A 70 16.04 -61.75 66.96
N ILE A 71 16.38 -62.36 65.82
CA ILE A 71 17.30 -63.52 65.76
C ILE A 71 18.75 -63.08 65.48
N GLY A 72 19.00 -61.77 65.42
CA GLY A 72 20.33 -61.20 65.32
C GLY A 72 20.96 -61.30 63.92
N LEU A 73 22.29 -61.46 63.91
CA LEU A 73 23.07 -61.53 62.68
C LEU A 73 23.05 -62.94 62.10
N ILE A 74 22.68 -63.05 60.82
CA ILE A 74 22.80 -64.30 60.03
C ILE A 74 24.08 -64.30 59.22
N SER A 75 24.73 -65.47 59.11
CA SER A 75 26.02 -65.59 58.46
C SER A 75 25.94 -65.55 56.92
N ASP A 76 24.84 -66.05 56.36
CA ASP A 76 24.44 -65.96 54.95
C ASP A 76 22.92 -65.73 54.81
N PHE A 77 22.47 -65.40 53.59
CA PHE A 77 21.05 -65.16 53.30
C PHE A 77 20.41 -66.42 52.70
N SER A 78 20.27 -67.45 53.53
CA SER A 78 19.65 -68.74 53.21
C SER A 78 18.52 -69.07 54.18
N GLU A 79 17.53 -69.83 53.72
CA GLU A 79 16.42 -70.29 54.58
C GLU A 79 16.95 -71.15 55.74
N GLU A 80 17.91 -72.02 55.47
CA GLU A 80 18.53 -72.91 56.46
C GLU A 80 19.20 -72.12 57.60
N GLU A 81 19.97 -71.09 57.28
CA GLU A 81 20.65 -70.26 58.29
C GLU A 81 19.66 -69.43 59.11
N ILE A 82 18.61 -68.90 58.49
CA ILE A 82 17.56 -68.13 59.17
C ILE A 82 16.80 -69.02 60.16
N LEU A 83 16.41 -70.22 59.73
CA LEU A 83 15.73 -71.19 60.59
C LEU A 83 16.65 -71.69 61.71
N THR A 84 17.93 -71.92 61.43
CA THR A 84 18.94 -72.32 62.42
C THR A 84 19.17 -71.22 63.46
N SER A 85 19.32 -69.97 63.01
CA SER A 85 19.47 -68.80 63.88
C SER A 85 18.22 -68.56 64.72
N PHE A 86 17.02 -68.76 64.17
CA PHE A 86 15.77 -68.70 64.92
C PHE A 86 15.70 -69.76 66.03
N LYS A 87 16.04 -71.02 65.74
CA LYS A 87 16.09 -72.10 66.74
C LYS A 87 17.16 -71.86 67.80
N LYS A 88 18.30 -71.26 67.43
CA LYS A 88 19.35 -70.88 68.37
C LYS A 88 18.92 -69.75 69.31
N ALA A 89 18.21 -68.75 68.80
CA ALA A 89 17.62 -67.69 69.61
C ALA A 89 16.46 -68.19 70.49
N ASN A 90 15.81 -69.28 70.08
CA ASN A 90 14.66 -69.89 70.76
C ASN A 90 14.88 -71.39 71.04
N PRO A 91 15.81 -71.77 71.94
CA PRO A 91 16.16 -73.18 72.19
C PRO A 91 14.98 -74.02 72.73
N GLY A 92 13.89 -73.38 73.16
CA GLY A 92 12.66 -74.04 73.59
C GLY A 92 11.79 -74.59 72.44
N VAL A 93 12.05 -74.21 71.19
CA VAL A 93 11.30 -74.70 70.02
C VAL A 93 11.91 -76.02 69.53
N LYS A 94 11.19 -77.13 69.75
CA LYS A 94 11.64 -78.48 69.35
C LYS A 94 11.00 -78.96 68.06
N GLU A 95 9.91 -78.30 67.66
CA GLU A 95 9.10 -78.61 66.51
C GLU A 95 9.77 -78.12 65.20
N LYS A 96 9.24 -78.59 64.07
CA LYS A 96 9.69 -78.14 62.74
C LYS A 96 9.21 -76.70 62.50
N VAL A 97 10.10 -75.86 62.00
CA VAL A 97 9.88 -74.44 61.77
C VAL A 97 9.91 -74.19 60.27
N TYR A 98 8.98 -73.41 59.75
CA TYR A 98 8.83 -73.11 58.33
C TYR A 98 8.93 -71.60 58.08
N LEU A 99 9.68 -71.20 57.05
CA LEU A 99 9.77 -69.81 56.61
C LEU A 99 8.77 -69.59 55.46
N ASN A 100 7.70 -68.84 55.71
CA ASN A 100 6.60 -68.66 54.75
C ASN A 100 6.81 -67.47 53.81
N SER A 101 7.46 -66.41 54.28
CA SER A 101 7.80 -65.23 53.46
C SER A 101 8.99 -64.49 54.05
N MET A 102 9.72 -63.74 53.22
CA MET A 102 10.94 -63.06 53.65
C MET A 102 11.13 -61.70 52.95
N THR A 103 11.67 -60.72 53.68
CA THR A 103 12.22 -59.45 53.19
C THR A 103 13.74 -59.44 53.45
N LEU A 104 14.47 -58.38 53.09
CA LEU A 104 15.93 -58.33 53.32
C LEU A 104 16.34 -58.32 54.81
N ASN A 105 15.41 -58.09 55.73
CA ASN A 105 15.66 -57.91 57.16
C ASN A 105 14.60 -58.56 58.07
N SER A 106 13.63 -59.25 57.51
CA SER A 106 12.56 -59.89 58.28
C SER A 106 12.03 -61.14 57.60
N GLY A 107 11.47 -62.04 58.38
CA GLY A 107 10.88 -63.29 57.91
C GLY A 107 9.60 -63.59 58.66
N LYS A 108 8.68 -64.29 58.00
CA LYS A 108 7.43 -64.74 58.61
C LYS A 108 7.49 -66.25 58.79
N ILE A 109 7.50 -66.68 60.04
CA ILE A 109 7.70 -68.08 60.42
C ILE A 109 6.41 -68.70 60.94
N THR A 110 6.22 -69.99 60.66
CA THR A 110 5.29 -70.87 61.38
C THR A 110 6.04 -72.02 62.05
N ILE A 111 5.40 -72.63 63.05
CA ILE A 111 5.95 -73.76 63.80
C ILE A 111 4.91 -74.87 63.77
N LYS A 112 5.34 -76.09 63.40
CA LYS A 112 4.49 -77.29 63.39
C LYS A 112 3.77 -77.45 64.74
N ASN A 113 2.49 -77.79 64.73
CA ASN A 113 1.60 -77.90 65.90
C ASN A 113 1.22 -76.58 66.60
N TYR A 114 1.61 -75.41 66.06
CA TYR A 114 1.14 -74.09 66.51
C TYR A 114 0.34 -73.37 65.41
N SER A 115 -0.72 -72.65 65.81
CA SER A 115 -1.53 -71.83 64.90
C SER A 115 -1.03 -70.37 64.90
N GLY A 116 -0.94 -69.78 63.71
CA GLY A 116 -0.56 -68.38 63.52
C GLY A 116 0.90 -68.18 63.12
N PHE A 117 1.29 -66.93 62.87
CA PHE A 117 2.62 -66.57 62.37
C PHE A 117 3.38 -65.70 63.36
N ILE A 118 4.70 -65.79 63.32
CA ILE A 118 5.60 -64.87 64.00
C ILE A 118 6.48 -64.12 62.98
N ASN A 119 6.59 -62.81 63.14
CA ASN A 119 7.51 -62.00 62.36
C ASN A 119 8.84 -61.94 63.08
N ILE A 120 9.86 -62.52 62.47
CA ILE A 120 11.24 -62.44 62.94
C ILE A 120 11.97 -61.30 62.24
N LYS A 121 12.92 -60.69 62.94
CA LYS A 121 13.86 -59.70 62.41
C LYS A 121 15.23 -60.31 62.44
N PHE A 122 15.98 -60.10 61.37
CA PHE A 122 17.36 -60.52 61.26
C PHE A 122 18.14 -59.50 60.45
N ARG A 123 19.46 -59.59 60.51
CA ARG A 123 20.32 -58.75 59.69
C ARG A 123 21.41 -59.59 59.05
N CYS A 124 21.50 -59.57 57.73
CA CYS A 124 22.70 -60.07 57.07
C CYS A 124 23.82 -59.03 57.24
N SER A 125 25.05 -59.51 57.43
CA SER A 125 26.21 -58.63 57.66
C SER A 125 26.62 -57.80 56.45
N SER A 126 26.19 -58.16 55.24
CA SER A 126 26.59 -57.51 53.99
C SER A 126 25.59 -57.76 52.86
N LEU A 127 25.32 -56.73 52.07
CA LEU A 127 24.48 -56.83 50.86
C LEU A 127 25.13 -57.76 49.80
N LYS A 128 26.47 -57.85 49.77
CA LYS A 128 27.20 -58.79 48.89
C LYS A 128 26.95 -60.26 49.21
N LYS A 129 26.59 -60.58 50.45
CA LYS A 129 26.22 -61.95 50.87
C LYS A 129 24.78 -62.30 50.51
N ILE A 130 23.96 -61.29 50.23
CA ILE A 130 22.58 -61.45 49.76
C ILE A 130 22.58 -61.55 48.22
N ILE A 131 23.41 -60.74 47.56
CA ILE A 131 23.53 -60.66 46.11
C ILE A 131 24.87 -61.27 45.70
N ASN A 132 24.89 -62.58 45.52
CA ASN A 132 26.10 -63.34 45.20
C ASN A 132 26.45 -63.30 43.71
N VAL A 133 25.48 -63.01 42.84
CA VAL A 133 25.65 -62.85 41.39
C VAL A 133 25.35 -61.41 41.02
N SER A 134 26.41 -60.63 40.80
CA SER A 134 26.35 -59.22 40.35
C SER A 134 26.23 -59.07 38.84
N SER A 135 26.74 -60.04 38.07
CA SER A 135 26.62 -60.09 36.61
C SER A 135 25.32 -60.75 36.22
N ILE A 136 24.31 -59.93 35.93
CA ILE A 136 22.95 -60.43 35.67
C ILE A 136 22.69 -60.72 34.19
N GLY A 137 23.66 -60.47 33.32
CA GLY A 137 23.60 -60.79 31.89
C GLY A 137 22.66 -59.90 31.09
N SER A 138 22.07 -60.42 30.02
CA SER A 138 21.24 -59.62 29.12
C SER A 138 19.89 -59.23 29.74
N VAL A 139 19.57 -57.94 29.66
CA VAL A 139 18.32 -57.33 30.12
C VAL A 139 17.60 -56.65 28.95
N GLU A 140 16.27 -56.67 28.98
CA GLU A 140 15.47 -56.05 27.92
C GLU A 140 15.62 -54.53 27.89
N ASN A 141 15.62 -53.91 29.08
CA ASN A 141 15.77 -52.48 29.28
C ASN A 141 16.43 -52.18 30.63
N ILE A 142 16.82 -50.91 30.84
CA ILE A 142 17.52 -50.45 32.05
C ILE A 142 16.59 -50.02 33.20
N LYS A 143 15.28 -50.30 33.13
CA LYS A 143 14.36 -49.98 34.24
C LYS A 143 14.66 -50.86 35.45
N SER A 144 14.56 -50.29 36.64
CA SER A 144 14.84 -50.98 37.90
C SER A 144 14.07 -52.29 38.05
N GLU A 145 12.78 -52.33 37.69
CA GLU A 145 11.97 -53.55 37.73
C GLU A 145 12.53 -54.66 36.84
N THR A 146 12.99 -54.34 35.61
CA THR A 146 13.55 -55.33 34.69
C THR A 146 14.88 -55.86 35.20
N ILE A 147 15.71 -54.97 35.76
CA ILE A 147 16.99 -55.31 36.38
C ILE A 147 16.77 -56.16 37.64
N PHE A 148 15.82 -55.80 38.52
CA PHE A 148 15.48 -56.55 39.72
C PHE A 148 14.91 -57.93 39.40
N ASN A 149 13.98 -58.04 38.44
CA ASN A 149 13.46 -59.33 38.00
C ASN A 149 14.56 -60.24 37.46
N LYS A 150 15.54 -59.68 36.73
CA LYS A 150 16.70 -60.44 36.28
C LYS A 150 17.62 -60.81 37.44
N LEU A 151 17.86 -59.90 38.39
CA LEU A 151 18.63 -60.13 39.60
C LEU A 151 18.07 -61.29 40.43
N ILE A 152 16.74 -61.36 40.61
CA ILE A 152 16.03 -62.45 41.31
C ILE A 152 16.22 -63.79 40.58
N LYS A 153 16.11 -63.78 39.25
CA LYS A 153 16.32 -65.00 38.44
C LYS A 153 17.75 -65.54 38.61
N MET A 154 18.74 -64.66 38.69
CA MET A 154 20.16 -65.03 38.79
C MET A 154 20.58 -65.38 40.22
N ASN A 155 19.94 -64.81 41.25
CA ASN A 155 20.21 -65.08 42.65
C ASN A 155 19.08 -65.92 43.26
N LYS A 156 19.24 -67.26 43.26
CA LYS A 156 18.19 -68.21 43.71
C LYS A 156 17.63 -67.91 45.11
N ASN A 157 18.44 -67.35 46.01
CA ASN A 157 18.05 -67.01 47.38
C ASN A 157 17.06 -65.83 47.47
N LEU A 158 16.85 -65.09 46.36
CA LEU A 158 15.90 -63.97 46.28
C LEU A 158 14.54 -64.35 45.69
N ARG A 159 14.33 -65.62 45.27
CA ARG A 159 13.13 -66.04 44.51
C ARG A 159 11.80 -65.79 45.22
N ASN A 160 11.79 -65.78 46.55
CA ASN A 160 10.60 -65.55 47.38
C ASN A 160 10.73 -64.28 48.24
N VAL A 161 11.55 -63.33 47.80
CA VAL A 161 11.83 -62.08 48.53
C VAL A 161 11.30 -60.90 47.75
N ASP A 162 10.52 -60.06 48.42
CA ASP A 162 10.11 -58.77 47.84
C ASP A 162 11.27 -57.77 47.98
N ILE A 163 12.14 -57.73 46.97
CA ILE A 163 13.31 -56.83 46.94
C ILE A 163 12.97 -55.44 46.39
N ASN A 164 11.82 -55.27 45.74
CA ASN A 164 11.50 -54.05 45.00
C ASN A 164 11.25 -52.86 45.94
N GLN A 165 10.88 -53.15 47.20
CA GLN A 165 10.68 -52.13 48.24
C GLN A 165 11.93 -51.89 49.09
N ASP A 166 12.87 -52.83 49.09
CA ASP A 166 14.03 -52.83 49.98
C ASP A 166 15.33 -52.40 49.27
N LEU A 167 15.41 -52.58 47.94
CA LEU A 167 16.56 -52.20 47.11
C LEU A 167 16.29 -50.92 46.33
N SER A 168 17.32 -50.08 46.25
CA SER A 168 17.40 -48.93 45.36
C SER A 168 18.52 -49.16 44.35
N LEU A 169 18.21 -48.92 43.07
CA LEU A 169 19.15 -49.00 41.96
C LEU A 169 19.52 -47.60 41.48
N GLU A 170 20.81 -47.30 41.45
CA GLU A 170 21.37 -46.10 40.83
C GLU A 170 22.20 -46.51 39.62
N LEU A 171 21.84 -46.06 38.42
CA LEU A 171 22.58 -46.41 37.21
C LEU A 171 23.85 -45.55 37.09
N SER A 172 25.00 -46.19 36.90
CA SER A 172 26.29 -45.50 36.68
C SER A 172 26.53 -45.23 35.19
N ASN A 173 26.15 -46.18 34.34
CA ASN A 173 26.18 -46.06 32.88
C ASN A 173 25.19 -47.07 32.27
N ILE A 174 25.17 -47.21 30.94
CA ILE A 174 24.22 -48.09 30.24
C ILE A 174 24.43 -49.60 30.50
N TYR A 175 25.54 -50.00 31.12
CA TYR A 175 25.90 -51.40 31.43
C TYR A 175 26.04 -51.69 32.92
N GLU A 176 26.05 -50.66 33.77
CA GLU A 176 26.41 -50.79 35.18
C GLU A 176 25.48 -49.98 36.08
N GLY A 177 25.15 -50.56 37.24
CA GLY A 177 24.40 -49.90 38.29
C GLY A 177 24.93 -50.26 39.68
N VAL A 178 24.48 -49.49 40.66
CA VAL A 178 24.84 -49.66 42.06
C VAL A 178 23.57 -49.93 42.85
N LEU A 179 23.52 -51.07 43.50
CA LEU A 179 22.47 -51.46 44.42
C LEU A 179 22.81 -50.99 45.83
N SER A 180 21.81 -50.43 46.49
CA SER A 180 21.84 -50.06 47.90
C SER A 180 20.55 -50.52 48.57
N ALA A 181 20.63 -50.80 49.88
CA ALA A 181 19.50 -51.29 50.65
C ALA A 181 19.41 -50.54 51.98
N LYS A 182 18.19 -50.26 52.45
CA LYS A 182 18.00 -49.58 53.74
C LYS A 182 18.49 -50.49 54.87
N GLY A 183 19.41 -50.00 55.70
CA GLY A 183 20.01 -50.78 56.81
C GLY A 183 21.33 -51.48 56.47
N TYR A 184 21.80 -51.36 55.23
CA TYR A 184 23.11 -51.83 54.78
C TYR A 184 24.02 -50.64 54.46
N SER A 185 25.26 -50.67 54.96
CA SER A 185 26.27 -49.63 54.70
C SER A 185 27.08 -49.91 53.44
N ASP A 186 27.12 -51.17 53.00
CA ASP A 186 27.79 -51.60 51.79
C ASP A 186 26.86 -51.53 50.57
N LYS A 187 27.45 -51.22 49.41
CA LYS A 187 26.77 -51.20 48.10
C LYS A 187 27.26 -52.36 47.23
N VAL A 188 26.43 -52.80 46.30
CA VAL A 188 26.77 -53.86 45.34
C VAL A 188 26.71 -53.30 43.93
N ASN A 189 27.84 -53.32 43.23
CA ASN A 189 27.86 -53.01 41.81
C ASN A 189 27.27 -54.19 41.04
N ILE A 190 26.41 -53.90 40.08
CA ILE A 190 25.84 -54.89 39.17
C ILE A 190 26.17 -54.52 37.73
N ASP A 191 26.45 -55.55 36.93
CA ASP A 191 26.71 -55.42 35.51
C ASP A 191 25.63 -56.17 34.71
N PHE A 192 25.18 -55.52 33.64
CA PHE A 192 24.13 -56.02 32.76
C PHE A 192 24.37 -55.57 31.32
N LYS A 193 23.71 -56.25 30.38
CA LYS A 193 23.81 -55.95 28.94
C LYS A 193 22.43 -55.64 28.37
N PRO A 194 22.08 -54.38 28.10
CA PRO A 194 20.84 -54.07 27.41
C PRO A 194 20.81 -54.76 26.04
N THR A 195 19.68 -55.33 25.66
CA THR A 195 19.55 -56.05 24.39
C THR A 195 19.28 -55.14 23.19
N SER A 196 18.85 -53.89 23.42
CA SER A 196 18.56 -52.90 22.36
C SER A 196 18.80 -51.47 22.83
N LEU A 197 18.99 -50.55 21.89
CA LEU A 197 19.09 -49.12 22.18
C LEU A 197 17.75 -48.55 22.68
N ASP A 198 16.61 -49.06 22.22
CA ASP A 198 15.28 -48.76 22.77
C ASP A 198 15.18 -49.14 24.26
N GLY A 199 15.93 -50.17 24.70
CA GLY A 199 16.03 -50.56 26.10
C GLY A 199 16.87 -49.61 26.96
N VAL A 200 17.64 -48.71 26.33
CA VAL A 200 18.46 -47.68 26.97
C VAL A 200 17.77 -46.31 26.92
N ILE A 201 17.12 -45.97 25.80
CA ILE A 201 16.41 -44.71 25.59
C ILE A 201 14.96 -44.90 26.00
N LEU A 202 14.68 -44.67 27.28
CA LEU A 202 13.34 -44.86 27.84
C LEU A 202 12.38 -43.75 27.38
N GLU A 203 12.88 -42.52 27.23
CA GLU A 203 12.11 -41.35 26.79
C GLU A 203 12.41 -41.01 25.32
N ARG A 204 11.53 -41.45 24.42
CA ARG A 204 11.69 -41.32 22.96
C ARG A 204 10.92 -40.16 22.35
N THR A 205 10.10 -39.45 23.13
CA THR A 205 9.31 -38.30 22.67
C THR A 205 9.85 -37.02 23.30
N LEU A 206 10.31 -36.10 22.46
CA LEU A 206 10.71 -34.76 22.87
C LEU A 206 9.44 -33.91 22.98
N GLU A 207 8.86 -33.82 24.18
CA GLU A 207 7.58 -33.10 24.44
C GLU A 207 7.63 -31.60 24.13
N SER A 208 8.82 -31.01 24.08
CA SER A 208 9.03 -29.62 23.67
C SER A 208 9.22 -29.54 22.16
N SER A 209 8.51 -28.62 21.50
CA SER A 209 8.80 -28.29 20.11
C SER A 209 10.27 -27.95 19.94
N ILE A 210 10.92 -28.56 18.94
CA ILE A 210 12.28 -28.21 18.58
C ILE A 210 12.23 -27.04 17.60
N GLY A 211 12.77 -25.89 18.00
CA GLY A 211 12.81 -24.68 17.16
C GLY A 211 13.80 -24.79 15.98
N SER A 212 14.59 -25.86 15.94
CA SER A 212 15.54 -26.14 14.86
C SER A 212 15.71 -27.64 14.70
N LEU A 213 15.84 -28.09 13.45
CA LEU A 213 16.24 -29.44 13.10
C LEU A 213 17.77 -29.64 13.18
N ASP A 214 18.54 -28.76 13.84
CA ASP A 214 19.97 -28.96 14.06
C ASP A 214 20.24 -30.22 14.90
N ASP A 215 21.23 -31.02 14.49
CA ASP A 215 21.53 -32.29 15.14
C ASP A 215 21.93 -32.10 16.62
N ASN A 216 22.68 -31.05 16.94
CA ASN A 216 23.09 -30.78 18.32
C ASN A 216 21.90 -30.41 19.19
N VAL A 217 20.89 -29.73 18.64
CA VAL A 217 19.65 -29.40 19.36
C VAL A 217 18.89 -30.66 19.70
N ILE A 218 18.69 -31.54 18.71
CA ILE A 218 17.97 -32.82 18.89
C ILE A 218 18.74 -33.72 19.88
N ILE A 219 20.05 -33.89 19.69
CA ILE A 219 20.90 -34.71 20.58
C ILE A 219 20.88 -34.18 22.00
N SER A 220 20.99 -32.86 22.19
CA SER A 220 20.96 -32.26 23.53
C SER A 220 19.63 -32.52 24.24
N LYS A 221 18.50 -32.44 23.50
CA LYS A 221 17.17 -32.75 24.03
C LYS A 221 16.98 -34.23 24.38
N VAL A 222 17.52 -35.14 23.58
CA VAL A 222 17.50 -36.58 23.89
C VAL A 222 18.28 -36.87 25.16
N ILE A 223 19.47 -36.27 25.32
CA ILE A 223 20.31 -36.44 26.51
C ILE A 223 19.68 -35.81 27.76
N GLU A 224 19.00 -34.67 27.62
CA GLU A 224 18.22 -34.03 28.70
C GLU A 224 17.14 -34.98 29.24
N LYS A 225 16.41 -35.66 28.35
CA LYS A 225 15.35 -36.61 28.73
C LYS A 225 15.87 -38.00 29.15
N ASN A 226 17.08 -38.38 28.73
CA ASN A 226 17.69 -39.67 29.03
C ASN A 226 19.09 -39.45 29.63
N GLU A 227 19.14 -39.03 30.89
CA GLU A 227 20.39 -38.59 31.53
C GLU A 227 21.51 -39.63 31.51
N ILE A 228 21.17 -40.92 31.41
CA ILE A 228 22.14 -42.02 31.28
C ILE A 228 23.06 -41.87 30.05
N LEU A 229 22.60 -41.13 29.03
CA LEU A 229 23.36 -40.83 27.82
C LEU A 229 24.35 -39.66 27.99
N LYS A 230 24.35 -38.92 29.11
CA LYS A 230 25.30 -37.81 29.34
C LYS A 230 26.76 -38.26 29.20
N ASN A 231 27.07 -39.46 29.70
CA ASN A 231 28.39 -40.08 29.61
C ASN A 231 28.77 -40.52 28.17
N TYR A 232 27.79 -40.57 27.28
CA TYR A 232 27.91 -41.02 25.89
C TYR A 232 27.68 -39.90 24.88
N LYS A 233 27.62 -38.62 25.31
CA LYS A 233 27.24 -37.48 24.47
C LYS A 233 27.98 -37.43 23.11
N ASN A 234 29.28 -37.70 23.10
CA ASN A 234 30.10 -37.65 21.89
C ASN A 234 29.96 -38.89 20.99
N GLN A 235 29.26 -39.93 21.45
CA GLN A 235 28.95 -41.15 20.70
C GLN A 235 27.52 -41.13 20.15
N VAL A 236 26.65 -40.23 20.65
CA VAL A 236 25.28 -40.09 20.14
C VAL A 236 25.32 -39.47 18.74
N MET A 237 24.78 -40.18 17.75
CA MET A 237 24.69 -39.71 16.37
C MET A 237 23.29 -39.89 15.80
N LEU A 238 22.88 -38.96 14.92
CA LEU A 238 21.62 -39.05 14.19
C LEU A 238 21.85 -39.66 12.81
N ASN A 239 20.93 -40.53 12.40
CA ASN A 239 20.90 -41.08 11.06
C ASN A 239 20.18 -40.10 10.13
N GLN A 240 20.95 -39.36 9.33
CA GLN A 240 20.44 -38.28 8.46
C GLN A 240 19.36 -38.76 7.50
N ASP A 241 19.51 -39.97 6.94
CA ASP A 241 18.55 -40.53 5.97
C ASP A 241 17.17 -40.82 6.58
N SER A 242 17.10 -40.94 7.90
CA SER A 242 15.85 -41.18 8.64
C SER A 242 15.20 -39.92 9.19
N LYS A 243 15.82 -38.75 8.98
CA LYS A 243 15.36 -37.49 9.54
C LYS A 243 14.14 -37.00 8.79
N THR A 244 13.04 -36.87 9.52
CA THR A 244 11.76 -36.37 9.02
C THR A 244 11.31 -35.16 9.82
N LEU A 245 10.11 -34.66 9.52
CA LEU A 245 9.49 -33.56 10.26
C LEU A 245 9.08 -33.92 11.68
N ASN A 246 8.90 -35.21 11.97
CA ASN A 246 8.35 -35.68 13.25
C ASN A 246 9.26 -36.67 13.97
N ASN A 247 10.31 -37.17 13.32
CA ASN A 247 11.20 -38.14 13.94
C ASN A 247 12.57 -38.20 13.27
N VAL A 248 13.52 -38.80 13.99
CA VAL A 248 14.83 -39.20 13.47
C VAL A 248 15.26 -40.48 14.19
N SER A 249 16.00 -41.35 13.50
CA SER A 249 16.67 -42.48 14.17
C SER A 249 18.01 -42.04 14.74
N LEU A 250 18.27 -42.41 15.98
CA LEU A 250 19.52 -42.18 16.68
C LEU A 250 20.26 -43.51 16.83
N TYR A 251 21.59 -43.47 16.83
CA TYR A 251 22.46 -44.60 17.17
C TYR A 251 23.63 -44.14 18.06
N LEU A 252 24.25 -45.08 18.75
CA LEU A 252 25.49 -44.85 19.50
C LEU A 252 26.66 -45.35 18.66
N LYS A 253 27.58 -44.45 18.30
CA LYS A 253 28.82 -44.77 17.60
C LYS A 253 29.64 -45.76 18.43
N ASP A 254 30.21 -46.76 17.77
CA ASP A 254 31.07 -47.79 18.38
C ASP A 254 30.36 -48.68 19.44
N ILE A 255 29.02 -48.61 19.53
CA ILE A 255 28.21 -49.47 20.40
C ILE A 255 27.15 -50.19 19.57
N THR A 256 27.10 -51.52 19.69
CA THR A 256 26.13 -52.38 19.01
C THR A 256 25.32 -53.20 19.99
N PHE A 257 24.02 -53.35 19.75
CA PHE A 257 23.10 -54.12 20.56
C PHE A 257 22.58 -55.35 19.80
N GLU A 258 22.24 -56.41 20.52
CA GLU A 258 21.84 -57.71 19.96
C GLU A 258 20.55 -57.64 19.12
N LYS A 259 19.53 -56.89 19.58
CA LYS A 259 18.19 -56.83 18.97
C LYS A 259 17.95 -55.56 18.16
N GLY A 260 18.77 -54.53 18.32
CA GLY A 260 18.61 -53.27 17.57
C GLY A 260 19.45 -52.12 18.09
N SER A 261 20.30 -51.56 17.22
CA SER A 261 21.23 -50.46 17.54
C SER A 261 20.73 -49.07 17.13
N LYS A 262 19.45 -48.97 16.71
CA LYS A 262 18.81 -47.70 16.35
C LYS A 262 17.57 -47.51 17.20
N SER A 263 17.32 -46.29 17.62
CA SER A 263 16.11 -45.89 18.36
C SER A 263 15.47 -44.70 17.64
N VAL A 264 14.17 -44.75 17.44
CA VAL A 264 13.42 -43.64 16.81
C VAL A 264 13.05 -42.62 17.87
N ILE A 265 13.53 -41.39 17.68
CA ILE A 265 13.21 -40.23 18.51
C ILE A 265 12.12 -39.45 17.79
N ASN A 266 11.00 -39.21 18.47
CA ASN A 266 9.88 -38.41 17.98
C ASN A 266 9.97 -36.99 18.53
N TYR A 267 9.64 -36.01 17.70
CA TYR A 267 9.61 -34.59 18.05
C TYR A 267 8.53 -33.85 17.26
N SER A 268 8.19 -32.65 17.70
CA SER A 268 7.35 -31.71 16.95
C SER A 268 8.13 -30.45 16.62
N ILE A 269 7.77 -29.81 15.51
CA ILE A 269 8.23 -28.46 15.13
C ILE A 269 7.04 -27.51 15.25
N ASP A 270 7.29 -26.29 15.73
CA ASP A 270 6.27 -25.25 15.86
C ASP A 270 6.65 -23.93 15.17
N ASP A 271 7.84 -23.86 14.58
CA ASP A 271 8.33 -22.70 13.82
C ASP A 271 8.70 -23.11 12.38
N ILE A 272 8.24 -22.31 11.42
CA ILE A 272 8.57 -22.45 10.00
C ILE A 272 10.08 -22.35 9.73
N ALA A 273 10.83 -21.60 10.54
CA ALA A 273 12.28 -21.47 10.41
C ALA A 273 13.01 -22.81 10.54
N ALA A 274 12.44 -23.77 11.28
CA ALA A 274 13.03 -25.11 11.45
C ALA A 274 13.09 -25.91 10.14
N ILE A 275 12.22 -25.61 9.16
CA ILE A 275 12.15 -26.29 7.87
C ILE A 275 12.65 -25.43 6.70
N ILE A 276 13.03 -24.17 6.97
CA ILE A 276 13.60 -23.23 5.99
C ILE A 276 14.94 -22.68 6.51
N PRO A 277 15.98 -23.53 6.61
CA PRO A 277 17.31 -23.08 7.05
C PRO A 277 17.98 -22.09 6.07
N VAL A 278 17.59 -22.11 4.79
CA VAL A 278 18.16 -21.24 3.75
C VAL A 278 17.13 -20.22 3.30
N THR A 279 17.26 -19.00 3.83
CA THR A 279 16.41 -17.85 3.47
C THR A 279 16.99 -16.99 2.35
N ASN A 280 18.31 -17.04 2.12
CA ASN A 280 18.93 -16.43 0.96
C ASN A 280 18.94 -17.44 -0.21
N ILE A 281 18.06 -17.24 -1.18
CA ILE A 281 17.88 -18.16 -2.32
C ILE A 281 18.81 -17.83 -3.50
N GLY A 282 19.61 -16.76 -3.40
CA GLY A 282 20.59 -16.34 -4.40
C GLY A 282 19.97 -15.55 -5.55
N GLU A 283 20.50 -15.75 -6.75
CA GLU A 283 20.04 -15.06 -7.95
C GLU A 283 18.77 -15.68 -8.52
N VAL A 284 17.82 -14.83 -8.93
CA VAL A 284 16.58 -15.20 -9.64
C VAL A 284 16.52 -14.49 -10.98
N ASP A 285 16.00 -15.18 -11.99
CA ASP A 285 15.84 -14.62 -13.34
C ASP A 285 14.66 -13.65 -13.44
N LYS A 286 13.69 -13.78 -12.54
CA LYS A 286 12.48 -12.96 -12.49
C LYS A 286 11.99 -12.82 -11.05
N VAL A 287 11.56 -11.61 -10.71
CA VAL A 287 11.00 -11.26 -9.40
C VAL A 287 9.49 -11.46 -9.47
N ASP A 288 9.07 -12.72 -9.38
CA ASP A 288 7.67 -13.11 -9.22
C ASP A 288 7.52 -14.26 -8.22
N GLU A 289 6.30 -14.43 -7.70
CA GLU A 289 6.01 -15.40 -6.64
C GLU A 289 6.40 -16.81 -7.04
N SER A 290 6.08 -17.20 -8.28
CA SER A 290 6.35 -18.55 -8.77
C SER A 290 7.84 -18.88 -8.82
N THR A 291 8.68 -17.95 -9.29
CA THR A 291 10.13 -18.11 -9.42
C THR A 291 10.78 -18.16 -8.05
N ILE A 292 10.39 -17.23 -7.16
CA ILE A 292 10.92 -17.15 -5.78
C ILE A 292 10.54 -18.41 -5.00
N LEU A 293 9.28 -18.85 -5.05
CA LEU A 293 8.83 -20.06 -4.36
C LEU A 293 9.50 -21.31 -4.90
N SER A 294 9.65 -21.44 -6.22
CA SER A 294 10.35 -22.57 -6.83
C SER A 294 11.80 -22.66 -6.32
N LYS A 295 12.51 -21.53 -6.28
CA LYS A 295 13.90 -21.49 -5.81
C LYS A 295 14.02 -21.74 -4.31
N LEU A 296 13.08 -21.22 -3.52
CA LEU A 296 13.00 -21.46 -2.08
C LEU A 296 12.81 -22.95 -1.76
N LYS A 297 11.92 -23.63 -2.48
CA LYS A 297 11.70 -25.07 -2.35
C LYS A 297 12.91 -25.90 -2.77
N GLU A 298 13.57 -25.53 -3.87
CA GLU A 298 14.82 -26.17 -4.33
C GLU A 298 15.91 -26.11 -3.24
N LYS A 299 16.05 -24.96 -2.56
CA LYS A 299 17.03 -24.77 -1.49
C LYS A 299 16.64 -25.39 -0.15
N ASN A 300 15.36 -25.73 0.04
CA ASN A 300 14.83 -26.28 1.29
C ASN A 300 13.93 -27.50 1.00
N PRO A 301 14.49 -28.69 0.71
CA PRO A 301 13.69 -29.87 0.33
C PRO A 301 12.66 -30.31 1.38
N LEU A 302 12.95 -30.10 2.67
CA LEU A 302 12.02 -30.41 3.76
C LEU A 302 10.77 -29.53 3.75
N LEU A 303 10.89 -28.29 3.29
CA LEU A 303 9.75 -27.40 3.07
C LEU A 303 8.84 -27.96 1.97
N ASP A 304 9.39 -28.35 0.82
CA ASP A 304 8.57 -28.88 -0.28
C ASP A 304 7.84 -30.17 0.13
N LYS A 305 8.55 -31.06 0.83
CA LYS A 305 7.95 -32.28 1.42
C LYS A 305 6.84 -31.94 2.43
N TYR A 306 7.06 -30.98 3.34
CA TYR A 306 6.04 -30.53 4.29
C TYR A 306 4.78 -30.02 3.58
N LEU A 307 4.95 -29.17 2.56
CA LEU A 307 3.84 -28.58 1.82
C LEU A 307 3.03 -29.67 1.07
N GLN A 308 3.70 -30.66 0.49
CA GLN A 308 3.05 -31.79 -0.18
C GLN A 308 2.31 -32.70 0.81
N GLU A 309 2.97 -33.17 1.87
CA GLU A 309 2.39 -34.09 2.86
C GLU A 309 1.21 -33.48 3.61
N LYS A 310 1.25 -32.18 3.89
CA LYS A 310 0.20 -31.47 4.62
C LYS A 310 -0.82 -30.79 3.71
N ASN A 311 -0.65 -30.90 2.39
CA ASN A 311 -1.44 -30.20 1.38
C ASN A 311 -1.59 -28.70 1.71
N LYS A 312 -0.46 -28.03 1.93
CA LYS A 312 -0.38 -26.61 2.30
C LYS A 312 0.37 -25.81 1.24
N SER A 313 0.17 -24.50 1.25
CA SER A 313 0.91 -23.57 0.42
C SER A 313 1.64 -22.54 1.27
N LEU A 314 2.75 -22.03 0.73
CA LEU A 314 3.28 -20.74 1.17
C LEU A 314 2.42 -19.65 0.56
N VAL A 315 2.10 -18.66 1.37
CA VAL A 315 1.33 -17.49 1.00
C VAL A 315 2.21 -16.27 1.21
N LEU A 316 2.31 -15.47 0.17
CA LEU A 316 2.98 -14.18 0.23
C LEU A 316 2.22 -13.25 1.17
N GLU A 317 2.91 -12.63 2.13
CA GLU A 317 2.27 -11.78 3.14
C GLU A 317 2.10 -10.32 2.69
N LYS A 318 3.07 -9.81 1.95
CA LYS A 318 3.14 -8.43 1.45
C LYS A 318 3.51 -8.44 -0.02
N GLU A 319 3.34 -7.32 -0.70
CA GLU A 319 3.83 -7.17 -2.07
C GLU A 319 5.31 -7.58 -2.18
N ILE A 320 5.64 -8.29 -3.25
CA ILE A 320 7.01 -8.69 -3.57
C ILE A 320 7.87 -7.43 -3.72
N GLU A 321 8.99 -7.37 -3.01
CA GLU A 321 9.97 -6.29 -3.13
C GLU A 321 11.11 -6.69 -4.07
N LEU A 322 12.04 -5.77 -4.35
CA LEU A 322 13.09 -5.97 -5.34
C LEU A 322 14.11 -7.04 -4.94
N ASP A 323 14.42 -7.14 -3.65
CA ASP A 323 15.48 -8.01 -3.10
C ASP A 323 15.00 -8.91 -1.95
N ASN A 324 13.74 -8.79 -1.54
CA ASN A 324 13.18 -9.57 -0.45
C ASN A 324 11.67 -9.82 -0.60
N SER A 325 11.20 -10.90 0.01
CA SER A 325 9.77 -11.23 0.12
C SER A 325 9.49 -11.98 1.41
N THR A 326 8.38 -11.65 2.06
CA THR A 326 7.95 -12.34 3.28
C THR A 326 6.84 -13.34 2.99
N PHE A 327 7.03 -14.58 3.41
CA PHE A 327 6.05 -15.67 3.26
C PHE A 327 5.62 -16.24 4.63
N HIS A 328 4.43 -16.80 4.67
CA HIS A 328 3.92 -17.61 5.77
C HIS A 328 3.23 -18.87 5.22
N ILE A 329 3.05 -19.89 6.05
CA ILE A 329 2.24 -21.07 5.66
C ILE A 329 0.77 -20.73 5.88
N SER A 330 -0.11 -21.18 4.98
CA SER A 330 -1.55 -20.92 5.01
C SER A 330 -2.31 -21.47 6.24
N ASP A 331 -1.64 -22.12 7.19
CA ASP A 331 -2.23 -22.73 8.39
C ASP A 331 -1.32 -22.56 9.62
N PHE A 332 -1.92 -22.36 10.80
CA PHE A 332 -1.28 -21.94 12.06
C PHE A 332 -0.46 -23.02 12.78
N ALA A 333 -0.34 -24.23 12.19
CA ALA A 333 0.39 -25.34 12.80
C ALA A 333 1.89 -25.05 12.97
N LEU A 334 2.48 -24.27 12.04
CA LEU A 334 3.81 -23.69 12.18
C LEU A 334 3.66 -22.18 12.30
N LYS A 335 4.13 -21.64 13.42
CA LYS A 335 4.17 -20.20 13.68
C LYS A 335 5.34 -19.58 12.93
N GLY A 336 5.26 -18.28 12.73
CA GLY A 336 6.34 -17.49 12.16
C GLY A 336 6.14 -17.09 10.71
N LYS A 337 7.01 -16.17 10.28
CA LYS A 337 7.09 -15.62 8.94
C LYS A 337 8.53 -15.75 8.50
N ILE A 338 8.75 -16.07 7.25
CA ILE A 338 10.09 -16.14 6.67
C ILE A 338 10.32 -14.98 5.74
N ASN A 339 11.41 -14.25 5.99
CA ASN A 339 11.91 -13.26 5.05
C ASN A 339 12.91 -13.94 4.12
N VAL A 340 12.60 -13.98 2.84
CA VAL A 340 13.42 -14.59 1.78
C VAL A 340 14.17 -13.49 1.08
N VAL A 341 15.49 -13.62 0.97
CA VAL A 341 16.37 -12.66 0.30
C VAL A 341 16.82 -13.23 -1.04
N TYR A 342 16.81 -12.41 -2.08
CA TYR A 342 17.23 -12.78 -3.44
C TYR A 342 17.81 -11.58 -4.19
N LYS A 343 18.38 -11.85 -5.37
CA LYS A 343 18.90 -10.81 -6.26
C LYS A 343 18.45 -11.06 -7.70
N CYS A 344 17.92 -10.03 -8.36
CA CYS A 344 17.64 -10.07 -9.79
C CYS A 344 18.55 -9.09 -10.53
N ASN A 345 19.42 -9.61 -11.39
CA ASN A 345 20.35 -8.79 -12.17
C ASN A 345 19.79 -8.43 -13.56
N LYS A 346 18.67 -9.01 -14.00
CA LYS A 346 18.11 -8.82 -15.35
C LYS A 346 17.00 -7.78 -15.33
N LEU A 347 17.07 -6.77 -16.21
CA LEU A 347 16.04 -5.73 -16.28
C LEU A 347 14.65 -6.29 -16.60
N SER A 348 14.53 -7.19 -17.60
CA SER A 348 13.28 -7.90 -17.91
C SER A 348 12.74 -8.71 -16.73
N GLY A 349 13.60 -9.15 -15.82
CA GLY A 349 13.22 -9.91 -14.64
C GLY A 349 12.44 -9.09 -13.59
N ILE A 350 12.50 -7.76 -13.66
CA ILE A 350 11.81 -6.86 -12.71
C ILE A 350 10.71 -6.01 -13.36
N LEU A 351 10.58 -6.08 -14.69
CA LEU A 351 9.52 -5.40 -15.42
C LEU A 351 8.30 -6.32 -15.51
N LYS A 352 7.15 -5.80 -15.07
CA LYS A 352 5.85 -6.44 -15.26
C LYS A 352 5.38 -6.31 -16.71
N THR A 353 5.64 -5.17 -17.34
CA THR A 353 5.19 -4.84 -18.71
C THR A 353 6.14 -3.87 -19.38
N THR A 354 6.28 -4.00 -20.70
CA THR A 354 7.01 -3.07 -21.56
C THR A 354 6.12 -1.94 -22.11
N ASP A 355 4.80 -2.09 -22.08
CA ASP A 355 3.84 -1.00 -22.35
C ASP A 355 3.49 -0.30 -21.03
N ILE A 356 3.87 0.97 -20.92
CA ILE A 356 3.65 1.80 -19.72
C ILE A 356 2.35 2.62 -19.79
N GLY A 357 1.51 2.40 -20.81
CA GLY A 357 0.18 2.97 -20.92
C GLY A 357 0.13 4.33 -21.64
N GLY A 358 -0.89 5.12 -21.29
CA GLY A 358 -1.17 6.42 -21.90
C GLY A 358 -0.58 7.58 -21.07
N ILE A 359 0.07 8.52 -21.74
CA ILE A 359 0.60 9.74 -21.11
C ILE A 359 -0.15 10.95 -21.65
N ASP A 360 -0.93 11.59 -20.78
CA ASP A 360 -1.57 12.89 -21.03
C ASP A 360 -0.59 14.04 -20.78
N ASP A 361 -0.84 15.16 -21.46
CA ASP A 361 -0.06 16.41 -21.33
C ASP A 361 1.46 16.18 -21.51
N TYR A 362 1.80 15.39 -22.52
CA TYR A 362 3.17 15.11 -22.91
C TYR A 362 3.82 16.32 -23.59
N ASP A 363 5.04 16.65 -23.18
CA ASP A 363 5.85 17.70 -23.78
C ASP A 363 7.30 17.20 -23.89
N ASP A 364 8.00 17.54 -24.98
CA ASP A 364 9.39 17.13 -25.16
C ASP A 364 10.33 17.72 -24.10
N SER A 365 9.99 18.90 -23.56
CA SER A 365 10.75 19.54 -22.49
C SER A 365 10.72 18.77 -21.15
N ASN A 366 9.69 17.96 -20.90
CA ASN A 366 9.49 17.20 -19.65
C ASN A 366 9.29 15.69 -19.87
N ALA A 367 9.61 15.20 -21.07
CA ALA A 367 9.33 13.83 -21.50
C ALA A 367 9.82 12.77 -20.51
N LYS A 368 11.06 12.93 -19.99
CA LYS A 368 11.67 11.95 -19.09
C LYS A 368 10.89 11.80 -17.79
N ASP A 369 10.44 12.88 -17.18
CA ASP A 369 9.72 12.85 -15.91
C ASP A 369 8.36 12.18 -16.05
N LYS A 370 7.64 12.52 -17.13
CA LYS A 370 6.34 11.92 -17.47
C LYS A 370 6.47 10.42 -17.77
N ILE A 371 7.48 10.03 -18.54
CA ILE A 371 7.77 8.62 -18.85
C ILE A 371 8.15 7.88 -17.56
N LEU A 372 9.00 8.46 -16.71
CA LEU A 372 9.44 7.83 -15.47
C LEU A 372 8.28 7.59 -14.48
N ALA A 373 7.38 8.56 -14.35
CA ALA A 373 6.20 8.42 -13.49
C ALA A 373 5.30 7.26 -13.95
N ASN A 374 4.98 7.19 -15.25
CA ASN A 374 4.17 6.10 -15.82
C ASN A 374 4.91 4.76 -15.79
N LEU A 375 6.23 4.76 -16.02
CA LEU A 375 7.07 3.58 -15.94
C LEU A 375 7.02 2.95 -14.55
N LYS A 376 7.13 3.74 -13.47
CA LYS A 376 7.03 3.26 -12.08
C LYS A 376 5.63 2.76 -11.73
N GLN A 377 4.59 3.40 -12.28
CA GLN A 377 3.20 2.95 -12.10
C GLN A 377 2.94 1.60 -12.78
N ALA A 378 3.40 1.43 -14.02
CA ALA A 378 3.24 0.21 -14.80
C ALA A 378 4.12 -0.93 -14.29
N ASN A 379 5.28 -0.60 -13.70
CA ASN A 379 6.25 -1.55 -13.17
C ASN A 379 6.56 -1.25 -11.68
N PRO A 380 5.69 -1.69 -10.75
CA PRO A 380 5.76 -1.30 -9.34
C PRO A 380 7.06 -1.66 -8.65
N LEU A 381 7.78 -2.70 -9.08
CA LEU A 381 9.07 -3.08 -8.49
C LEU A 381 10.13 -1.96 -8.59
N LEU A 382 9.99 -1.06 -9.57
CA LEU A 382 10.87 0.10 -9.72
C LEU A 382 10.69 1.14 -8.58
N LYS A 383 9.62 1.06 -7.78
CA LYS A 383 9.43 1.93 -6.61
C LYS A 383 10.38 1.60 -5.46
N TYR A 384 10.87 0.37 -5.40
CA TYR A 384 11.81 -0.11 -4.38
C TYR A 384 13.27 0.11 -4.76
N MET A 385 13.54 0.66 -5.94
CA MET A 385 14.89 1.08 -6.31
C MET A 385 15.33 2.26 -5.46
N LYS A 386 16.55 2.16 -4.91
CA LYS A 386 17.20 3.27 -4.20
C LYS A 386 17.37 4.47 -5.15
N SER A 387 17.46 5.68 -4.59
CA SER A 387 17.71 6.93 -5.33
C SER A 387 18.91 6.89 -6.29
N ASP A 388 19.84 5.99 -6.01
CA ASP A 388 21.14 5.85 -6.67
C ASP A 388 21.07 4.96 -7.93
N PHE A 389 19.91 4.33 -8.18
CA PHE A 389 19.63 3.65 -9.44
C PHE A 389 19.35 4.70 -10.52
N ASP A 390 20.34 4.90 -11.38
CA ASP A 390 20.24 5.78 -12.55
C ASP A 390 19.37 5.08 -13.62
N ILE A 391 18.09 5.48 -13.67
CA ILE A 391 17.13 5.07 -14.70
C ILE A 391 17.36 5.96 -15.92
N ASN A 392 17.97 5.38 -16.95
CA ASN A 392 18.24 6.05 -18.21
C ASN A 392 17.15 5.74 -19.23
N ILE A 393 16.41 6.79 -19.61
CA ILE A 393 15.44 6.79 -20.71
C ILE A 393 16.11 7.46 -21.91
N SER A 394 16.24 6.70 -23.00
CA SER A 394 16.92 7.14 -24.23
C SER A 394 16.15 6.73 -25.49
N ASN A 395 16.54 7.25 -26.65
CA ASN A 395 15.98 6.89 -27.96
C ASN A 395 14.45 6.97 -28.02
N ILE A 396 13.87 8.07 -27.52
CA ILE A 396 12.43 8.30 -27.60
C ILE A 396 12.03 8.55 -29.06
N VAL A 397 11.35 7.60 -29.68
CA VAL A 397 10.90 7.63 -31.08
C VAL A 397 9.38 7.60 -31.12
N LYS A 398 8.79 8.58 -31.79
CA LYS A 398 7.34 8.70 -32.01
C LYS A 398 7.01 8.15 -33.40
N ASP A 399 5.96 7.36 -33.51
CA ASP A 399 5.41 6.95 -34.81
C ASP A 399 4.92 8.21 -35.56
N LYS A 400 4.90 8.17 -36.91
CA LYS A 400 4.35 9.29 -37.70
C LYS A 400 2.88 9.50 -37.36
N PHE A 401 2.47 10.75 -37.18
CA PHE A 401 1.10 11.13 -36.85
C PHE A 401 0.70 12.41 -37.59
N THR A 402 -0.60 12.68 -37.60
CA THR A 402 -1.23 13.86 -38.20
C THR A 402 -2.05 14.61 -37.15
N LYS A 403 -2.62 15.77 -37.49
CA LYS A 403 -3.56 16.47 -36.60
C LYS A 403 -4.85 15.69 -36.27
N LEU A 404 -5.14 14.55 -36.91
CA LEU A 404 -6.37 13.77 -36.69
C LEU A 404 -6.21 12.65 -35.64
N ASP A 405 -4.99 12.20 -35.35
CA ASP A 405 -4.80 11.01 -34.51
C ASP A 405 -5.01 11.33 -33.01
N SER A 406 -5.92 10.69 -32.31
CA SER A 406 -6.09 10.98 -30.87
C SER A 406 -4.94 10.46 -30.00
N LYS A 407 -4.13 9.52 -30.51
CA LYS A 407 -3.05 8.85 -29.80
C LYS A 407 -1.82 8.68 -30.70
N ILE A 408 -0.63 8.84 -30.13
CA ILE A 408 0.65 8.64 -30.84
C ILE A 408 1.43 7.54 -30.13
N ASN A 409 1.65 6.42 -30.82
CA ASN A 409 2.52 5.37 -30.30
C ASN A 409 3.96 5.87 -30.23
N THR A 410 4.60 5.67 -29.09
CA THR A 410 5.97 6.12 -28.84
C THR A 410 6.76 4.99 -28.21
N ARG A 411 8.04 4.87 -28.56
CA ARG A 411 8.95 3.84 -28.09
C ARG A 411 10.18 4.49 -27.48
N PHE A 412 10.79 3.84 -26.50
CA PHE A 412 12.05 4.30 -25.91
C PHE A 412 12.86 3.12 -25.39
N ASP A 413 14.16 3.33 -25.24
CA ASP A 413 15.06 2.35 -24.64
C ASP A 413 15.23 2.66 -23.15
N LEU A 414 14.98 1.66 -22.33
CA LEU A 414 15.18 1.69 -20.88
C LEU A 414 16.45 0.95 -20.50
N ARG A 415 17.32 1.63 -19.76
CA ARG A 415 18.49 1.04 -19.11
C ARG A 415 18.55 1.46 -17.66
N ILE A 416 18.86 0.53 -16.77
CA ILE A 416 19.02 0.79 -15.34
C ILE A 416 20.44 0.41 -14.94
N LYS A 417 21.15 1.34 -14.27
CA LYS A 417 22.52 1.10 -13.79
C LYS A 417 22.56 -0.14 -12.87
N ASN A 418 23.63 -0.93 -12.98
CA ASN A 418 23.84 -2.20 -12.26
C ASN A 418 22.86 -3.33 -12.62
N MET A 419 22.05 -3.16 -13.66
CA MET A 419 21.27 -4.24 -14.26
C MET A 419 21.82 -4.62 -15.63
N THR A 420 21.64 -5.88 -15.99
CA THR A 420 21.98 -6.46 -17.28
C THR A 420 20.80 -6.38 -18.24
N GLY A 421 21.10 -6.10 -19.51
CA GLY A 421 20.11 -5.93 -20.58
C GLY A 421 19.64 -4.49 -20.76
N ASN A 422 18.98 -4.26 -21.91
CA ASN A 422 18.27 -3.04 -22.25
C ASN A 422 16.87 -3.45 -22.73
N GLU A 423 15.83 -2.73 -22.32
CA GLU A 423 14.46 -3.08 -22.67
C GLU A 423 13.84 -2.01 -23.56
N LYS A 424 13.18 -2.46 -24.63
CA LYS A 424 12.41 -1.58 -25.52
C LYS A 424 11.02 -1.39 -24.96
N MET A 425 10.77 -0.20 -24.44
CA MET A 425 9.52 0.18 -23.83
C MET A 425 8.66 0.95 -24.82
N ASN A 426 7.35 0.98 -24.57
CA ASN A 426 6.41 1.74 -25.37
C ASN A 426 5.33 2.39 -24.51
N PHE A 427 4.75 3.46 -25.05
CA PHE A 427 3.61 4.17 -24.47
C PHE A 427 2.83 4.89 -25.56
N LYS A 428 1.67 5.43 -25.20
CA LYS A 428 0.86 6.25 -26.11
C LYS A 428 0.78 7.68 -25.57
N ILE A 429 1.18 8.66 -26.35
CA ILE A 429 0.85 10.06 -26.06
C ILE A 429 -0.65 10.23 -26.30
N ILE A 430 -1.39 10.64 -25.28
CA ILE A 430 -2.83 10.93 -25.39
C ILE A 430 -3.01 12.42 -25.62
N ARG A 431 -3.65 12.76 -26.73
CA ARG A 431 -3.93 14.15 -27.12
C ARG A 431 -5.36 14.52 -26.79
N LYS A 432 -5.58 15.81 -26.50
CA LYS A 432 -6.91 16.35 -26.19
C LYS A 432 -7.58 16.89 -27.46
N ASP A 433 -8.86 16.58 -27.65
CA ASP A 433 -9.63 17.12 -28.77
C ASP A 433 -9.83 18.63 -28.57
N ILE A 434 -9.52 19.44 -29.58
CA ILE A 434 -9.74 20.89 -29.53
C ILE A 434 -11.20 21.22 -29.27
N LYS A 435 -12.14 20.43 -29.80
CA LYS A 435 -13.57 20.63 -29.56
C LYS A 435 -13.93 20.53 -28.08
N ASN A 436 -13.22 19.70 -27.32
CA ASN A 436 -13.41 19.58 -25.87
C ASN A 436 -12.82 20.77 -25.10
N MET A 437 -11.82 21.45 -25.67
CA MET A 437 -11.24 22.69 -25.11
C MET A 437 -12.06 23.93 -25.43
N ILE A 438 -12.83 23.88 -26.51
CA ILE A 438 -13.72 24.94 -26.96
C ILE A 438 -15.15 24.37 -27.01
N PRO A 439 -15.74 24.04 -25.85
CA PRO A 439 -17.07 23.44 -25.79
C PRO A 439 -18.18 24.39 -26.26
N ARG A 440 -17.96 25.72 -26.16
CA ARG A 440 -18.82 26.76 -26.72
C ARG A 440 -18.16 27.32 -27.96
N ASP A 441 -18.51 26.71 -29.09
CA ASP A 441 -18.08 27.10 -30.42
C ASP A 441 -18.92 28.24 -31.02
N ASN A 442 -19.96 28.75 -30.34
CA ASN A 442 -20.70 29.93 -30.76
C ASN A 442 -20.49 31.10 -29.78
N LEU A 443 -19.87 32.18 -30.26
CA LEU A 443 -19.58 33.38 -29.48
C LEU A 443 -20.71 34.43 -29.51
N ASN A 444 -21.83 34.13 -30.18
CA ASN A 444 -22.94 35.04 -30.44
C ASN A 444 -22.51 36.28 -31.23
N LYS A 445 -22.35 37.45 -30.58
CA LYS A 445 -22.00 38.71 -31.23
C LYS A 445 -20.58 39.11 -30.89
N VAL A 446 -19.79 39.45 -31.90
CA VAL A 446 -18.37 39.79 -31.73
C VAL A 446 -18.06 41.04 -32.55
N PHE A 447 -17.62 42.11 -31.88
CA PHE A 447 -16.87 43.18 -32.51
C PHE A 447 -15.40 42.73 -32.52
N TRP A 448 -14.74 42.80 -33.67
CA TRP A 448 -13.34 42.45 -33.80
C TRP A 448 -12.67 43.34 -34.83
N ARG A 449 -11.37 43.57 -34.69
CA ARG A 449 -10.53 44.27 -35.67
C ARG A 449 -9.45 43.36 -36.22
N ASN A 450 -9.01 42.40 -35.42
CA ASN A 450 -8.00 41.44 -35.82
C ASN A 450 -8.33 40.07 -35.24
N ARG A 451 -7.53 39.07 -35.63
CA ARG A 451 -7.67 37.69 -35.15
C ARG A 451 -7.61 37.60 -33.63
N GLN A 452 -6.78 38.40 -32.97
CA GLN A 452 -6.60 38.34 -31.52
C GLN A 452 -7.85 38.75 -30.76
N ASP A 453 -8.65 39.70 -31.26
CA ASP A 453 -9.92 40.09 -30.64
C ASP A 453 -10.88 38.87 -30.55
N ILE A 454 -10.94 38.04 -31.60
CA ILE A 454 -11.74 36.81 -31.60
C ILE A 454 -11.14 35.77 -30.65
N ILE A 455 -9.82 35.57 -30.66
CA ILE A 455 -9.15 34.61 -29.76
C ILE A 455 -9.37 34.98 -28.29
N ASN A 456 -9.26 36.26 -27.95
CA ASN A 456 -9.57 36.76 -26.62
C ASN A 456 -11.02 36.45 -26.26
N LYS A 457 -11.96 36.67 -27.18
CA LYS A 457 -13.37 36.32 -26.97
C LYS A 457 -13.60 34.82 -26.77
N ILE A 458 -12.90 33.95 -27.51
CA ILE A 458 -12.96 32.49 -27.31
C ILE A 458 -12.50 32.13 -25.89
N LYS A 459 -11.38 32.71 -25.42
CA LYS A 459 -10.86 32.49 -24.07
C LYS A 459 -11.79 33.01 -22.99
N ASP A 460 -12.43 34.16 -23.21
CA ASP A 460 -13.39 34.72 -22.25
C ASP A 460 -14.62 33.81 -22.09
N VAL A 461 -15.06 33.16 -23.16
CA VAL A 461 -16.25 32.29 -23.16
C VAL A 461 -15.95 30.87 -22.68
N ASN A 462 -14.77 30.32 -23.01
CA ASN A 462 -14.40 28.92 -22.76
C ASN A 462 -13.36 28.72 -21.64
N GLY A 463 -12.80 29.80 -21.08
CA GLY A 463 -11.69 29.77 -20.13
C GLY A 463 -10.32 29.94 -20.81
N LYS A 464 -9.32 30.44 -20.06
CA LYS A 464 -7.97 30.79 -20.56
C LYS A 464 -7.05 29.58 -20.84
N ASN A 465 -7.60 28.42 -21.19
CA ASN A 465 -6.92 27.14 -20.96
C ASN A 465 -6.38 26.44 -22.22
N PHE A 466 -6.50 27.02 -23.42
CA PHE A 466 -5.92 26.42 -24.62
C PHE A 466 -4.61 27.11 -25.04
N ASP A 467 -3.64 26.29 -25.41
CA ASP A 467 -2.28 26.70 -25.77
C ASP A 467 -2.21 27.01 -27.27
N GLU A 468 -2.21 28.30 -27.61
CA GLU A 468 -2.21 28.79 -29.00
C GLU A 468 -1.01 28.30 -29.81
N ASN A 469 0.13 28.05 -29.17
CA ASN A 469 1.33 27.58 -29.87
C ASN A 469 1.18 26.15 -30.44
N ASN A 470 0.14 25.42 -30.01
CA ASN A 470 -0.16 24.07 -30.47
C ASN A 470 -1.32 24.04 -31.49
N LEU A 471 -1.78 25.20 -31.95
CA LEU A 471 -2.92 25.36 -32.85
C LEU A 471 -2.52 26.12 -34.13
N ASN A 472 -3.05 25.67 -35.26
CA ASN A 472 -3.18 26.48 -36.45
C ASN A 472 -4.50 27.26 -36.39
N ILE A 473 -4.39 28.57 -36.26
CA ILE A 473 -5.52 29.49 -36.20
C ILE A 473 -5.74 30.08 -37.59
N GLY A 474 -6.86 29.73 -38.23
CA GLY A 474 -7.23 30.23 -39.53
C GLY A 474 -7.52 31.73 -39.56
N ASN A 475 -7.66 32.28 -40.76
CA ASN A 475 -8.15 33.65 -40.92
C ASN A 475 -9.63 33.71 -40.56
N PRO A 476 -10.06 34.69 -39.74
CA PRO A 476 -11.47 34.90 -39.47
C PRO A 476 -12.22 35.35 -40.72
N THR A 477 -13.49 34.93 -40.81
CA THR A 477 -14.45 35.37 -41.82
C THR A 477 -15.53 36.23 -41.16
N TYR A 478 -16.55 36.65 -41.92
CA TYR A 478 -17.70 37.39 -41.37
C TYR A 478 -18.41 36.68 -40.22
N SER A 479 -18.43 35.34 -40.22
CA SER A 479 -19.26 34.57 -39.27
C SER A 479 -18.54 33.43 -38.55
N GLU A 480 -17.27 33.17 -38.85
CA GLU A 480 -16.56 32.07 -38.23
C GLU A 480 -15.03 32.20 -38.31
N ILE A 481 -14.35 31.49 -37.42
CA ILE A 481 -12.91 31.22 -37.46
C ILE A 481 -12.68 29.72 -37.26
N LYS A 482 -11.79 29.15 -38.07
CA LYS A 482 -11.40 27.74 -37.95
C LYS A 482 -10.14 27.62 -37.08
N LEU A 483 -10.19 26.77 -36.06
CA LEU A 483 -9.02 26.39 -35.25
C LEU A 483 -8.75 24.90 -35.47
N SER A 484 -7.50 24.54 -35.74
CA SER A 484 -7.10 23.13 -35.92
C SER A 484 -5.79 22.85 -35.20
N ALA A 485 -5.53 21.60 -34.82
CA ALA A 485 -4.25 21.27 -34.21
C ALA A 485 -3.13 21.41 -35.24
N LEU A 486 -1.93 21.79 -34.80
CA LEU A 486 -0.74 21.68 -35.66
C LEU A 486 -0.49 20.20 -36.00
N ASP A 487 0.03 19.93 -37.19
CA ASP A 487 0.31 18.54 -37.63
C ASP A 487 1.31 17.83 -36.71
N ASN A 488 2.20 18.59 -36.06
CA ASN A 488 3.18 18.11 -35.08
C ASN A 488 2.75 18.35 -33.61
N SER A 489 1.51 18.75 -33.34
CA SER A 489 1.02 18.99 -31.98
C SER A 489 1.01 17.71 -31.16
N LEU A 490 1.74 17.69 -30.04
CA LEU A 490 1.75 16.59 -29.07
C LEU A 490 0.64 16.74 -28.01
N LYS A 491 -0.02 17.90 -27.96
CA LYS A 491 -1.06 18.21 -26.95
C LYS A 491 -2.47 18.05 -27.50
N TYR A 492 -2.71 18.50 -28.74
CA TYR A 492 -4.05 18.57 -29.31
C TYR A 492 -4.22 17.76 -30.59
N PHE A 493 -5.45 17.35 -30.87
CA PHE A 493 -5.87 16.80 -32.16
C PHE A 493 -7.24 17.36 -32.56
N GLY A 494 -7.61 17.18 -33.82
CA GLY A 494 -8.90 17.59 -34.37
C GLY A 494 -8.95 19.04 -34.85
N GLU A 495 -10.17 19.52 -35.04
CA GLU A 495 -10.49 20.88 -35.46
C GLU A 495 -11.85 21.32 -34.92
N VAL A 496 -12.02 22.62 -34.75
CA VAL A 496 -13.29 23.25 -34.38
C VAL A 496 -13.50 24.52 -35.22
N ILE A 497 -14.74 24.74 -35.63
CA ILE A 497 -15.16 25.98 -36.28
C ILE A 497 -15.93 26.78 -35.26
N VAL A 498 -15.36 27.93 -34.87
CA VAL A 498 -16.01 28.83 -33.93
C VAL A 498 -16.82 29.86 -34.71
N LYS A 499 -18.13 29.86 -34.48
CA LYS A 499 -19.13 30.72 -35.13
C LYS A 499 -19.41 31.96 -34.31
N PHE A 500 -19.74 33.05 -35.00
CA PHE A 500 -20.16 34.31 -34.42
C PHE A 500 -20.91 35.17 -35.46
N VAL A 501 -21.49 36.26 -35.01
CA VAL A 501 -22.08 37.33 -35.82
C VAL A 501 -21.22 38.55 -35.62
N THR A 502 -20.56 39.00 -36.69
CA THR A 502 -19.79 40.25 -36.66
C THR A 502 -20.75 41.42 -36.46
N ILE A 503 -20.51 42.20 -35.41
CA ILE A 503 -21.20 43.47 -35.16
C ILE A 503 -20.26 44.62 -35.51
N PHE A 504 -20.84 45.71 -36.02
CA PHE A 504 -20.11 46.92 -36.43
C PHE A 504 -20.27 48.07 -35.42
N TYR A 505 -21.20 47.94 -34.47
CA TYR A 505 -21.42 48.95 -33.44
C TYR A 505 -20.16 49.18 -32.59
N LYS A 506 -19.76 50.46 -32.47
CA LYS A 506 -18.69 50.96 -31.61
C LYS A 506 -19.19 52.22 -30.91
N GLU A 507 -18.81 52.41 -29.64
CA GLU A 507 -19.22 53.58 -28.82
C GLU A 507 -18.05 54.39 -28.25
N ASP A 508 -16.84 53.83 -28.23
CA ASP A 508 -15.66 54.45 -27.63
C ASP A 508 -14.40 54.24 -28.48
N ASN A 509 -13.23 54.70 -28.00
CA ASN A 509 -11.92 54.44 -28.62
C ASN A 509 -11.80 54.86 -30.10
N TYR A 510 -12.39 56.01 -30.46
CA TYR A 510 -12.11 56.65 -31.74
C TYR A 510 -10.73 57.33 -31.67
N ASN A 511 -9.87 57.04 -32.66
CA ASN A 511 -8.59 57.74 -32.78
C ASN A 511 -8.86 59.11 -33.41
N PHE A 512 -8.81 60.17 -32.61
CA PHE A 512 -8.93 61.53 -33.11
C PHE A 512 -7.55 62.12 -33.44
N SER A 513 -7.44 62.79 -34.58
CA SER A 513 -6.22 63.38 -35.13
C SER A 513 -6.54 64.67 -35.90
N ASP A 514 -5.49 65.33 -36.43
CA ASP A 514 -5.59 66.51 -37.31
C ASP A 514 -6.50 67.63 -36.76
N PHE A 515 -6.26 67.97 -35.49
CA PHE A 515 -6.98 69.03 -34.78
C PHE A 515 -6.53 70.40 -35.28
N LYS A 516 -7.47 71.19 -35.80
CA LYS A 516 -7.30 72.62 -36.06
C LYS A 516 -8.36 73.37 -35.27
N ASN A 517 -7.95 74.31 -34.41
CA ASN A 517 -8.86 75.11 -33.58
C ASN A 517 -9.85 74.25 -32.76
N THR A 518 -9.43 73.05 -32.38
CA THR A 518 -10.17 72.11 -31.55
C THR A 518 -9.25 71.47 -30.50
N THR A 519 -9.81 70.85 -29.47
CA THR A 519 -9.05 70.13 -28.43
C THR A 519 -9.78 68.83 -28.08
N PRO A 520 -9.13 67.65 -28.19
CA PRO A 520 -9.75 66.36 -27.88
C PRO A 520 -10.02 66.18 -26.39
N GLN A 521 -11.10 65.46 -26.07
CA GLN A 521 -11.54 65.06 -24.73
C GLN A 521 -12.24 63.70 -24.80
N GLY A 522 -11.48 62.60 -24.81
CA GLY A 522 -12.03 61.24 -24.93
C GLY A 522 -12.76 61.05 -26.25
N THR A 523 -14.05 60.70 -26.20
CA THR A 523 -14.95 60.58 -27.38
C THR A 523 -15.52 61.92 -27.85
N SER A 524 -15.08 63.03 -27.26
CA SER A 524 -15.52 64.37 -27.62
C SER A 524 -14.37 65.28 -28.08
N SER A 525 -14.69 66.34 -28.79
CA SER A 525 -13.76 67.39 -29.20
C SER A 525 -14.38 68.75 -28.95
N LYS A 526 -13.62 69.65 -28.31
CA LYS A 526 -14.05 71.00 -27.99
C LYS A 526 -13.49 71.98 -29.01
N THR A 527 -14.37 72.67 -29.75
CA THR A 527 -13.97 73.71 -30.70
C THR A 527 -13.60 75.00 -29.97
N LYS A 528 -12.72 75.78 -30.59
CA LYS A 528 -12.34 77.12 -30.15
C LYS A 528 -12.36 78.00 -31.38
N SER A 529 -13.25 78.98 -31.41
CA SER A 529 -13.28 80.00 -32.44
C SER A 529 -13.31 81.39 -31.83
N ARG A 530 -12.71 82.34 -32.55
CA ARG A 530 -12.83 83.77 -32.29
C ARG A 530 -13.17 84.50 -33.59
N ILE A 531 -14.12 85.42 -33.50
CA ILE A 531 -14.36 86.45 -34.50
C ILE A 531 -13.97 87.77 -33.85
N SER A 532 -12.82 88.33 -34.22
CA SER A 532 -12.32 89.57 -33.63
C SER A 532 -13.20 90.74 -34.05
N SER A 533 -13.09 91.82 -33.30
CA SER A 533 -13.57 93.13 -33.67
C SER A 533 -12.87 93.64 -34.93
N SER A 534 -13.52 94.52 -35.68
CA SER A 534 -12.88 95.25 -36.80
C SER A 534 -13.35 96.70 -36.81
N PRO A 535 -12.41 97.65 -37.01
CA PRO A 535 -12.74 99.05 -37.08
C PRO A 535 -13.13 99.55 -38.49
N THR A 536 -13.23 98.68 -39.50
CA THR A 536 -13.50 99.11 -40.90
C THR A 536 -14.99 99.10 -41.25
N ILE A 537 -15.41 100.06 -42.07
CA ILE A 537 -16.83 100.30 -42.45
C ILE A 537 -17.13 99.56 -43.76
N GLY A 538 -18.13 98.66 -43.77
CA GLY A 538 -18.64 97.99 -44.97
C GLY A 538 -19.46 96.73 -44.68
N SER A 539 -20.52 96.47 -45.46
CA SER A 539 -21.41 95.31 -45.30
C SER A 539 -20.88 94.07 -46.02
N SER A 540 -20.06 93.28 -45.34
CA SER A 540 -19.64 91.96 -45.83
C SER A 540 -19.68 90.93 -44.69
N HIS A 541 -19.93 89.66 -45.00
CA HIS A 541 -19.96 88.62 -43.96
C HIS A 541 -18.56 88.35 -43.40
N ARG A 542 -18.44 88.14 -42.08
CA ARG A 542 -17.18 87.75 -41.43
C ARG A 542 -17.22 86.29 -40.97
N ASN A 543 -16.15 85.56 -41.26
CA ASN A 543 -15.92 84.18 -40.81
C ASN A 543 -14.97 84.15 -39.60
N ASP A 544 -14.75 82.97 -39.03
CA ASP A 544 -13.76 82.71 -37.98
C ASP A 544 -12.35 83.24 -38.37
N ASP A 545 -11.71 84.02 -37.51
CA ASP A 545 -10.38 84.59 -37.79
C ASP A 545 -9.28 83.51 -37.80
N ASP A 546 -9.46 82.48 -36.97
CA ASP A 546 -8.55 81.34 -36.89
C ASP A 546 -8.83 80.28 -38.00
N GLY A 547 -9.90 80.48 -38.78
CA GLY A 547 -10.44 79.55 -39.77
C GLY A 547 -11.22 78.37 -39.17
N ASP A 548 -11.66 77.46 -40.05
CA ASP A 548 -12.51 76.32 -39.67
C ASP A 548 -11.94 75.50 -38.52
N GLN A 549 -12.83 75.07 -37.62
CA GLN A 549 -12.49 74.17 -36.52
C GLN A 549 -12.70 72.73 -36.98
N THR A 550 -11.62 71.94 -37.02
CA THR A 550 -11.64 70.58 -37.56
C THR A 550 -11.00 69.56 -36.64
N PHE A 551 -11.48 68.33 -36.72
CA PHE A 551 -10.80 67.13 -36.22
C PHE A 551 -11.19 65.93 -37.09
N ILE A 552 -10.30 64.94 -37.19
CA ILE A 552 -10.53 63.70 -37.93
C ILE A 552 -10.63 62.55 -36.94
N GLY A 553 -11.69 61.75 -37.04
CA GLY A 553 -11.84 60.50 -36.33
C GLY A 553 -11.77 59.29 -37.24
N GLU A 554 -11.41 58.16 -36.64
CA GLU A 554 -11.16 56.92 -37.35
C GLU A 554 -12.02 55.77 -36.81
N TYR A 555 -12.67 55.08 -37.74
CA TYR A 555 -13.48 53.90 -37.49
C TYR A 555 -12.97 52.73 -38.33
N GLU A 556 -12.30 51.79 -37.68
CA GLU A 556 -11.72 50.59 -38.29
C GLU A 556 -12.62 49.37 -38.04
N PHE A 557 -12.80 48.54 -39.06
CA PHE A 557 -13.59 47.31 -39.02
C PHE A 557 -12.98 46.24 -39.94
N PRO A 558 -13.24 44.96 -39.69
CA PRO A 558 -12.38 43.88 -40.17
C PRO A 558 -12.87 43.23 -41.48
N LEU A 559 -13.42 44.04 -42.37
CA LEU A 559 -13.97 43.60 -43.65
C LEU A 559 -13.80 44.70 -44.69
N THR A 560 -13.87 44.36 -45.97
CA THR A 560 -14.03 45.39 -46.99
C THR A 560 -15.46 45.96 -46.97
N LEU A 561 -15.65 47.21 -47.39
CA LEU A 561 -16.96 47.83 -47.54
C LEU A 561 -17.85 47.04 -48.51
N ASN A 562 -17.24 46.35 -49.49
CA ASN A 562 -17.97 45.46 -50.39
C ASN A 562 -18.46 44.21 -49.66
N ASP A 563 -17.67 43.63 -48.77
CA ASP A 563 -18.07 42.49 -47.93
C ASP A 563 -19.14 42.88 -46.91
N VAL A 564 -19.01 44.06 -46.32
CA VAL A 564 -20.05 44.64 -45.45
C VAL A 564 -21.40 44.76 -46.19
N LYS A 565 -21.38 45.24 -47.45
CA LYS A 565 -22.58 45.36 -48.27
C LYS A 565 -23.14 44.02 -48.71
N SER A 566 -22.29 43.11 -49.16
CA SER A 566 -22.71 41.84 -49.78
C SER A 566 -22.99 40.73 -48.76
N LEU A 567 -22.13 40.57 -47.75
CA LEU A 567 -22.23 39.53 -46.72
C LEU A 567 -23.09 39.97 -45.53
N ALA A 568 -22.81 41.15 -44.98
CA ALA A 568 -23.55 41.67 -43.82
C ALA A 568 -24.85 42.39 -44.18
N LYS A 569 -25.10 42.60 -45.49
CA LYS A 569 -26.28 43.26 -46.06
C LYS A 569 -26.52 44.67 -45.49
N LYS A 570 -25.44 45.38 -45.17
CA LYS A 570 -25.47 46.74 -44.61
C LYS A 570 -25.41 47.77 -45.72
N THR A 571 -26.26 48.78 -45.65
CA THR A 571 -26.38 49.79 -46.73
C THR A 571 -25.97 51.19 -46.28
N SER A 572 -26.02 51.48 -44.97
CA SER A 572 -25.61 52.79 -44.44
C SER A 572 -24.78 52.69 -43.17
N LEU A 573 -23.90 53.65 -42.96
CA LEU A 573 -23.25 53.95 -41.69
C LEU A 573 -24.14 54.91 -40.89
N LYS A 574 -24.48 54.53 -39.66
CA LYS A 574 -25.17 55.37 -38.68
C LYS A 574 -24.11 56.05 -37.82
N PHE A 575 -23.99 57.35 -37.96
CA PHE A 575 -23.07 58.19 -37.20
C PHE A 575 -23.87 58.98 -36.17
N LYS A 576 -23.83 58.54 -34.91
CA LYS A 576 -24.56 59.16 -33.81
C LYS A 576 -23.65 60.13 -33.07
N TYR A 577 -24.09 61.37 -32.91
CA TYR A 577 -23.32 62.42 -32.27
C TYR A 577 -24.22 63.38 -31.50
N SER A 578 -23.61 64.17 -30.63
CA SER A 578 -24.25 65.28 -29.95
C SER A 578 -23.38 66.53 -30.00
N ILE A 579 -24.02 67.68 -30.15
CA ILE A 579 -23.38 68.99 -30.18
C ILE A 579 -23.91 69.80 -29.00
N GLN A 580 -23.00 70.29 -28.16
CA GLN A 580 -23.33 71.12 -27.01
C GLN A 580 -22.63 72.48 -27.14
N THR A 581 -23.40 73.56 -27.01
CA THR A 581 -22.83 74.91 -26.92
C THR A 581 -22.18 75.10 -25.55
N GLU A 582 -20.86 75.29 -25.53
CA GLU A 582 -20.07 75.44 -24.29
C GLU A 582 -19.93 76.91 -23.89
N LYS A 583 -19.54 77.75 -24.85
CA LYS A 583 -19.26 79.17 -24.61
C LYS A 583 -19.67 79.98 -25.82
N ILE A 584 -20.42 81.05 -25.58
CA ILE A 584 -20.56 82.17 -26.51
C ILE A 584 -20.37 83.44 -25.68
N ASN A 585 -19.28 84.13 -25.92
CA ASN A 585 -18.94 85.37 -25.20
C ASN A 585 -18.72 86.49 -26.19
N SER A 586 -19.26 87.67 -25.88
CA SER A 586 -19.09 88.90 -26.66
C SER A 586 -18.87 90.07 -25.69
N SER A 587 -19.60 91.18 -25.84
CA SER A 587 -19.67 92.27 -24.85
C SER A 587 -20.22 91.83 -23.48
N LYS A 588 -21.02 90.76 -23.46
CA LYS A 588 -21.56 90.07 -22.29
C LYS A 588 -21.52 88.56 -22.54
N GLN A 589 -21.42 87.78 -21.47
CA GLN A 589 -21.60 86.33 -21.54
C GLN A 589 -23.07 86.03 -21.86
N ILE A 590 -23.31 85.24 -22.91
CA ILE A 590 -24.66 84.76 -23.24
C ILE A 590 -24.94 83.54 -22.37
N ASP A 591 -26.16 83.43 -21.82
CA ASP A 591 -26.58 82.22 -21.14
C ASP A 591 -26.68 81.07 -22.15
N THR A 592 -25.67 80.20 -22.14
CA THR A 592 -25.61 79.05 -23.04
C THR A 592 -26.67 78.00 -22.69
N ASN A 593 -27.32 78.05 -21.51
CA ASN A 593 -28.38 77.11 -21.12
C ASN A 593 -29.56 77.11 -22.11
N GLN A 594 -29.88 78.24 -22.74
CA GLN A 594 -30.92 78.35 -23.76
C GLN A 594 -30.57 77.60 -25.07
N TYR A 595 -29.28 77.32 -25.28
CA TYR A 595 -28.71 76.64 -26.46
C TYR A 595 -28.00 75.32 -26.09
N LYS A 596 -28.20 74.83 -24.85
CA LYS A 596 -27.53 73.64 -24.26
C LYS A 596 -28.24 72.31 -24.50
N GLN A 597 -29.35 72.27 -25.24
CA GLN A 597 -29.96 70.98 -25.56
C GLN A 597 -29.03 70.21 -26.49
N ALA A 598 -28.17 69.36 -25.92
CA ALA A 598 -27.44 68.34 -26.66
C ALA A 598 -28.50 67.50 -27.39
N ARG A 599 -28.67 67.76 -28.69
CA ARG A 599 -29.56 66.96 -29.52
C ARG A 599 -28.74 65.77 -29.99
N ASN A 600 -29.15 64.60 -29.54
CA ASN A 600 -28.58 63.34 -30.01
C ASN A 600 -29.17 63.07 -31.39
N GLU A 601 -28.36 63.25 -32.41
CA GLU A 601 -28.76 63.10 -33.80
C GLU A 601 -28.10 61.86 -34.39
N VAL A 602 -28.76 61.24 -35.36
CA VAL A 602 -28.23 60.08 -36.11
C VAL A 602 -28.14 60.45 -37.58
N LEU A 603 -26.92 60.69 -38.05
CA LEU A 603 -26.67 60.88 -39.47
C LEU A 603 -26.55 59.51 -40.14
N SER A 604 -27.37 59.27 -41.17
CA SER A 604 -27.33 58.05 -41.97
C SER A 604 -26.59 58.29 -43.28
N VAL A 605 -25.43 57.68 -43.44
CA VAL A 605 -24.52 57.86 -44.57
C VAL A 605 -24.55 56.61 -45.45
N PRO A 606 -25.01 56.67 -46.71
CA PRO A 606 -24.95 55.52 -47.61
C PRO A 606 -23.51 55.02 -47.78
N LEU A 607 -23.27 53.71 -47.61
CA LEU A 607 -21.91 53.15 -47.74
C LEU A 607 -21.33 53.27 -49.17
N ASN A 608 -22.17 53.55 -50.17
CA ASN A 608 -21.71 53.87 -51.53
C ASN A 608 -21.00 55.22 -51.61
N ASP A 609 -21.42 56.17 -50.78
CA ASP A 609 -20.89 57.53 -50.81
C ASP A 609 -19.53 57.66 -50.11
N ILE A 610 -19.18 56.68 -49.28
CA ILE A 610 -17.90 56.61 -48.55
C ILE A 610 -16.79 55.99 -49.43
N ASN A 611 -17.17 55.25 -50.46
CA ASN A 611 -16.27 54.48 -51.34
C ASN A 611 -15.66 55.35 -52.46
N GLY A 612 -14.94 56.42 -52.10
CA GLY A 612 -14.34 57.37 -53.05
C GLY A 612 -13.78 58.64 -52.39
N ASN A 613 -13.93 59.78 -53.07
CA ASN A 613 -13.54 61.10 -52.56
C ASN A 613 -14.34 61.50 -51.32
N LYS A 614 -13.80 62.44 -50.51
CA LYS A 614 -14.49 63.02 -49.35
C LYS A 614 -15.90 63.46 -49.72
N LYS A 615 -16.91 62.86 -49.07
CA LYS A 615 -18.31 63.26 -49.23
C LYS A 615 -18.78 64.03 -48.01
N GLU A 616 -19.28 65.24 -48.26
CA GLU A 616 -19.80 66.14 -47.24
C GLU A 616 -21.26 65.86 -46.91
N TYR A 617 -21.56 65.80 -45.61
CA TYR A 617 -22.91 65.79 -45.06
C TYR A 617 -23.07 66.92 -44.05
N LYS A 618 -24.22 67.57 -44.07
CA LYS A 618 -24.63 68.47 -42.99
C LYS A 618 -24.98 67.61 -41.77
N MET A 619 -24.39 67.92 -40.63
CA MET A 619 -24.75 67.27 -39.37
C MET A 619 -26.11 67.81 -38.92
N GLN A 620 -26.26 69.13 -38.78
CA GLN A 620 -27.53 69.73 -38.39
C GLN A 620 -27.64 71.16 -38.91
N GLU A 621 -28.86 71.62 -39.17
CA GLU A 621 -29.15 73.05 -39.31
C GLU A 621 -29.21 73.70 -37.93
N PHE A 622 -28.23 74.56 -37.65
CA PHE A 622 -28.21 75.36 -36.43
C PHE A 622 -28.97 76.66 -36.68
N ASN A 623 -29.99 76.94 -35.87
CA ASN A 623 -30.68 78.23 -35.95
C ASN A 623 -29.69 79.34 -35.61
N PRO A 624 -29.74 80.49 -36.31
CA PRO A 624 -28.87 81.61 -35.99
C PRO A 624 -29.01 82.04 -34.53
N ILE A 625 -27.89 82.20 -33.84
CA ILE A 625 -27.83 82.61 -32.43
C ILE A 625 -27.74 84.13 -32.37
N LYS A 626 -28.64 84.78 -31.62
CA LYS A 626 -28.58 86.23 -31.42
C LYS A 626 -27.51 86.58 -30.39
N ILE A 627 -26.48 87.28 -30.84
CA ILE A 627 -25.37 87.77 -30.01
C ILE A 627 -25.60 89.25 -29.71
N PRO A 628 -25.53 89.68 -28.43
CA PRO A 628 -25.71 91.06 -28.06
C PRO A 628 -24.56 91.92 -28.61
N TYR A 629 -24.93 93.05 -29.20
CA TYR A 629 -24.01 93.95 -29.88
C TYR A 629 -23.84 95.26 -29.09
N ARG A 630 -22.60 95.71 -28.87
CA ARG A 630 -22.33 97.01 -28.24
C ARG A 630 -22.19 98.10 -29.30
N LYS A 631 -23.19 98.99 -29.37
CA LYS A 631 -23.13 100.22 -30.16
C LYS A 631 -22.08 101.18 -29.57
N ARG A 632 -21.15 101.67 -30.37
CA ARG A 632 -20.22 102.76 -30.02
C ARG A 632 -20.19 103.76 -31.16
N ALA A 633 -20.31 105.05 -30.85
CA ALA A 633 -20.38 106.13 -31.84
C ALA A 633 -19.05 106.89 -31.95
N TRP A 634 -17.95 106.18 -32.24
CA TRP A 634 -16.66 106.83 -32.51
C TRP A 634 -16.35 106.76 -34.01
N TYR A 635 -16.28 107.93 -34.66
CA TYR A 635 -15.86 108.13 -36.06
C TYR A 635 -16.53 107.24 -37.12
N GLY A 636 -17.84 106.96 -36.98
CA GLY A 636 -18.62 106.22 -37.99
C GLY A 636 -18.40 104.70 -38.01
N VAL A 637 -17.65 104.17 -37.05
CA VAL A 637 -17.37 102.74 -36.88
C VAL A 637 -18.33 102.16 -35.83
N CYS A 638 -18.82 100.92 -36.03
CA CYS A 638 -19.76 100.25 -35.12
C CYS A 638 -21.20 100.84 -35.07
N THR A 639 -21.74 101.26 -36.21
CA THR A 639 -23.09 101.84 -36.35
C THR A 639 -24.10 100.90 -37.02
N SER A 640 -24.27 99.68 -36.49
CA SER A 640 -25.39 98.83 -36.92
C SER A 640 -26.71 99.35 -36.33
N ASN A 641 -27.80 99.29 -37.11
CA ASN A 641 -29.15 99.62 -36.63
C ASN A 641 -29.74 98.54 -35.71
N TYR A 642 -29.02 97.43 -35.50
CA TYR A 642 -29.52 96.25 -34.78
C TYR A 642 -28.99 96.20 -33.33
N ASP A 643 -29.81 95.70 -32.41
CA ASP A 643 -29.42 95.48 -31.00
C ASP A 643 -28.74 94.12 -30.76
N SER A 644 -28.73 93.26 -31.78
CA SER A 644 -28.09 91.95 -31.79
C SER A 644 -27.64 91.57 -33.20
N LEU A 645 -26.56 90.79 -33.30
CA LEU A 645 -26.10 90.15 -34.54
C LEU A 645 -26.51 88.68 -34.54
N ASN A 646 -26.79 88.13 -35.72
CA ASN A 646 -27.02 86.70 -35.89
C ASN A 646 -25.68 86.00 -36.15
N LEU A 647 -25.35 85.02 -35.31
CA LEU A 647 -24.28 84.07 -35.54
C LEU A 647 -24.86 82.82 -36.18
N LYS A 648 -24.44 82.55 -37.41
CA LYS A 648 -24.74 81.33 -38.13
C LYS A 648 -23.59 80.35 -37.98
N THR A 649 -23.87 79.18 -37.41
CA THR A 649 -22.89 78.09 -37.29
C THR A 649 -23.28 76.94 -38.21
N THR A 650 -22.30 76.46 -38.97
CA THR A 650 -22.47 75.31 -39.87
C THR A 650 -21.64 74.14 -39.36
N PHE A 651 -22.30 73.00 -39.11
CA PHE A 651 -21.65 71.74 -38.75
C PHE A 651 -21.72 70.78 -39.92
N LYS A 652 -20.55 70.36 -40.40
CA LYS A 652 -20.40 69.42 -41.51
C LYS A 652 -19.53 68.26 -41.07
N VAL A 653 -19.76 67.10 -41.69
CA VAL A 653 -18.89 65.95 -41.57
C VAL A 653 -18.59 65.39 -42.96
N ASN A 654 -17.31 65.19 -43.24
CA ASN A 654 -16.85 64.53 -44.44
C ASN A 654 -16.52 63.07 -44.12
N PHE A 655 -17.06 62.12 -44.88
CA PHE A 655 -16.68 60.71 -44.80
C PHE A 655 -15.85 60.29 -46.01
N TRP A 656 -14.84 59.47 -45.78
CA TRP A 656 -14.11 58.78 -46.85
C TRP A 656 -13.49 57.49 -46.34
N LYS A 657 -13.24 56.59 -47.28
CA LYS A 657 -12.52 55.35 -47.05
C LYS A 657 -11.01 55.58 -47.10
N GLU A 658 -10.28 54.90 -46.22
CA GLU A 658 -8.85 54.71 -46.28
C GLU A 658 -8.55 53.20 -46.24
N ASN A 659 -7.61 52.74 -47.06
CA ASN A 659 -7.19 51.34 -47.00
C ASN A 659 -6.42 51.13 -45.69
N GLY A 660 -6.89 50.21 -44.85
CA GLY A 660 -6.18 49.78 -43.65
C GLY A 660 -5.09 48.76 -43.97
N SER A 661 -4.35 48.34 -42.95
CA SER A 661 -3.48 47.16 -42.98
C SER A 661 -4.30 45.87 -42.81
N ASP A 662 -3.81 44.75 -43.33
CA ASP A 662 -4.30 43.39 -43.03
C ASP A 662 -5.80 43.13 -43.28
N ASN A 663 -6.30 43.46 -44.49
CA ASN A 663 -7.70 43.28 -44.90
C ASN A 663 -8.75 44.06 -44.08
N ASN A 664 -8.33 44.94 -43.18
CA ASN A 664 -9.21 45.88 -42.50
C ASN A 664 -9.47 47.10 -43.39
N GLU A 665 -10.69 47.61 -43.35
CA GLU A 665 -10.99 48.92 -43.90
C GLU A 665 -11.25 49.93 -42.80
N LYS A 666 -10.97 51.18 -43.14
CA LYS A 666 -11.05 52.30 -42.23
C LYS A 666 -11.90 53.38 -42.86
N ILE A 667 -12.89 53.84 -42.11
CA ILE A 667 -13.68 55.02 -42.45
C ILE A 667 -13.14 56.17 -41.62
N LYS A 668 -12.65 57.20 -42.31
CA LYS A 668 -12.31 58.47 -41.69
C LYS A 668 -13.51 59.40 -41.77
N PHE A 669 -13.74 60.12 -40.69
CA PHE A 669 -14.73 61.19 -40.63
C PHE A 669 -14.06 62.48 -40.16
N GLN A 670 -14.20 63.55 -40.93
CA GLN A 670 -13.70 64.87 -40.58
C GLN A 670 -14.88 65.74 -40.21
N VAL A 671 -14.94 66.16 -38.95
CA VAL A 671 -15.92 67.16 -38.51
C VAL A 671 -15.35 68.54 -38.79
N LEU A 672 -16.18 69.41 -39.37
CA LEU A 672 -15.86 70.81 -39.65
C LEU A 672 -16.94 71.71 -39.05
N VAL A 673 -16.48 72.73 -38.35
CA VAL A 673 -17.32 73.79 -37.81
C VAL A 673 -16.83 75.12 -38.35
N SER A 674 -17.76 75.89 -38.89
CA SER A 674 -17.51 77.25 -39.36
C SER A 674 -18.59 78.16 -38.80
N ASN A 675 -18.18 79.32 -38.27
CA ASN A 675 -19.09 80.35 -37.81
C ASN A 675 -19.00 81.59 -38.70
N GLN A 676 -20.15 82.21 -38.91
CA GLN A 676 -20.31 83.37 -39.76
C GLN A 676 -21.29 84.35 -39.12
N LEU A 677 -20.96 85.64 -39.15
CA LEU A 677 -21.89 86.69 -38.74
C LEU A 677 -22.64 87.24 -39.96
N ASP A 678 -23.91 87.57 -39.76
CA ASP A 678 -24.74 88.19 -40.79
C ASP A 678 -24.31 89.63 -41.11
N ASP A 679 -23.55 90.32 -40.24
CA ASP A 679 -23.04 91.69 -40.43
C ASP A 679 -21.68 91.93 -39.72
N PHE A 680 -20.83 92.82 -40.27
CA PHE A 680 -19.38 92.97 -39.98
C PHE A 680 -19.02 93.90 -38.82
N THR A 681 -19.91 94.80 -38.42
CA THR A 681 -19.53 95.82 -37.44
C THR A 681 -19.63 95.23 -36.03
N THR A 682 -18.55 94.65 -35.50
CA THR A 682 -18.44 94.32 -34.08
C THR A 682 -17.31 95.15 -33.44
N CYS A 683 -17.62 95.74 -32.29
CA CYS A 683 -16.66 96.43 -31.43
C CYS A 683 -16.16 95.51 -30.29
N ASP A 684 -16.59 94.26 -30.27
CA ASP A 684 -16.22 93.27 -29.26
C ASP A 684 -15.85 91.96 -29.96
N ASP A 685 -14.79 91.33 -29.51
CA ASP A 685 -14.42 90.00 -29.99
C ASP A 685 -15.46 88.98 -29.52
N ILE A 686 -15.77 88.01 -30.38
CA ILE A 686 -16.76 86.97 -30.10
C ILE A 686 -16.03 85.63 -29.98
N ASP A 687 -15.98 85.08 -28.78
CA ASP A 687 -15.43 83.74 -28.51
C ASP A 687 -16.56 82.71 -28.57
N ILE A 688 -16.37 81.66 -29.37
CA ILE A 688 -17.34 80.60 -29.60
C ILE A 688 -16.69 79.24 -29.32
N SER A 689 -17.40 78.36 -28.61
CA SER A 689 -16.94 77.00 -28.33
C SER A 689 -18.11 76.03 -28.29
N TYR A 690 -17.96 74.92 -29.01
CA TYR A 690 -18.88 73.78 -29.01
C TYR A 690 -18.14 72.54 -28.52
N LYS A 691 -18.82 71.67 -27.80
CA LYS A 691 -18.37 70.31 -27.52
C LYS A 691 -19.12 69.35 -28.45
N ILE A 692 -18.39 68.63 -29.29
CA ILE A 692 -18.94 67.63 -30.19
C ILE A 692 -18.57 66.26 -29.63
N THR A 693 -19.56 65.44 -29.31
CA THR A 693 -19.36 64.09 -28.79
C THR A 693 -19.80 63.07 -29.83
N ILE A 694 -18.93 62.11 -30.15
CA ILE A 694 -19.29 60.97 -30.99
C ILE A 694 -19.79 59.87 -30.07
N GLU A 695 -21.09 59.56 -30.15
CA GLU A 695 -21.73 58.61 -29.25
C GLU A 695 -21.58 57.18 -29.75
N SER A 696 -21.82 56.95 -31.04
CA SER A 696 -21.63 55.64 -31.64
C SER A 696 -21.49 55.71 -33.15
N ILE A 697 -20.83 54.70 -33.70
CA ILE A 697 -20.79 54.41 -35.13
C ILE A 697 -21.26 52.98 -35.31
N ASP A 698 -22.23 52.77 -36.18
CA ASP A 698 -22.75 51.44 -36.53
C ASP A 698 -22.98 51.32 -38.03
N MET A 699 -23.02 50.10 -38.55
CA MET A 699 -23.43 49.81 -39.92
C MET A 699 -24.79 49.11 -39.90
N SER A 700 -25.79 49.76 -40.50
CA SER A 700 -27.19 49.32 -40.49
C SER A 700 -27.64 48.67 -41.78
#